data_AF-A0AAU3FXP5-F1
#
_entry.id   AF-A0AAU3FXP5-F1
#
_cell.length_a   1.000
_cell.length_b   1.000
_cell.length_c   1.000
_cell.angle_alpha   90.00
_cell.angle_beta   90.00
_cell.angle_gamma   90.00
#
_symmetry.space_group_name_H-M   'P 1'
#
loop_
_entity.id
_entity.type
_entity.pdbx_description
1 polymer ?
#
loop_
_entity_poly.entity_id
_entity_poly.type
_entity_poly.pdbx_seq_one_letter_code
_entity_poly.pdbx_strand_id
1 'polypeptide(L)'
;MGITIAAVLLGMGVHASGEEKSPVTQGDLQAWHSRMVKVPRPSAQGCFTAAYPELVWQETGCVAPPSAPMAPNLEQAPRRDVGGGIGIVTGRPTGAGPITRAYGSFEKVNQQNLLSVTSVPPAALPGEPPSGPTMPGSYSFQLNTNHLRVQECNGSPTAGLCRGWKQFVFANDGTKGGNPNPDPSPSRLYVEYWLLHYNPDPSQGQRCPSGWTEVPDDAEIHCSRKTEAIELPYLPIQSIARPALRLDGSITKAANGQETDTATFNDGLGRIYSSTGLGILHVLPPNPQEPGSEWTQVEFNVFGCGRGSTARFNPEASFNVRTTIEDGSPVKPDCQNFGFSSERNNLNFGPRGSVPSSPAPAVVINESVQGPAPASACRIAAIIGDTHQYTFGGLFYDFQATGDFVEAQAGSTFEVQTRKVSGAPNWPNTSVNRSVALRMGNSRLALCDGTRLVVNGTTTSLPTGESLLLPNGVAIDRVNNVYTFKDPSGNSVRATVNTGYLDLGVGVGPGATTVRGLLGNPNDDPRYLEAKDGSVLRVPLSHADLYGRFGSSWRVSPSATLLQPCTTVAVGNPTAPFYAGNLNSNTRMMAQELCRIRQVTTQWLDTCALDVAVLGASAATVYVGLQRPEVDANPVQPPACVPGNTHPTCPTPTCSPVGCGRAGG
;
A
#
# COMPACT_ATOMS: atom_id res chain seq x y z
N MET A 1 -43.05 34.02 73.84
CA MET A 1 -42.22 32.80 73.86
C MET A 1 -43.15 31.63 74.07
N GLY A 2 -43.28 30.73 73.10
CA GLY A 2 -44.12 29.56 73.27
C GLY A 2 -44.17 28.64 72.05
N ILE A 3 -43.99 27.35 72.34
CA ILE A 3 -44.63 26.15 71.72
C ILE A 3 -44.20 25.90 70.24
N THR A 4 -43.70 24.75 69.79
CA THR A 4 -44.21 23.36 69.88
C THR A 4 -43.14 22.42 69.28
N ILE A 5 -42.87 21.25 69.86
CA ILE A 5 -42.05 20.19 69.24
C ILE A 5 -42.99 19.24 68.50
N ALA A 6 -42.87 19.18 67.17
CA ALA A 6 -43.54 18.19 66.32
C ALA A 6 -42.54 17.09 65.96
N ALA A 7 -42.88 15.85 66.30
CA ALA A 7 -42.14 14.66 65.88
C ALA A 7 -42.47 14.35 64.41
N VAL A 8 -41.45 14.32 63.54
CA VAL A 8 -41.55 13.87 62.15
C VAL A 8 -40.85 12.53 62.03
N LEU A 9 -41.63 11.50 61.68
CA LEU A 9 -41.17 10.17 61.28
C LEU A 9 -40.34 10.29 59.98
N LEU A 10 -39.03 10.05 60.07
CA LEU A 10 -38.16 9.87 58.91
C LEU A 10 -38.38 8.47 58.35
N GLY A 11 -39.11 8.39 57.24
CA GLY A 11 -39.15 7.20 56.40
C GLY A 11 -37.79 6.95 55.77
N MET A 12 -37.22 5.77 56.01
CA MET A 12 -36.04 5.29 55.30
C MET A 12 -36.41 5.03 53.84
N GLY A 13 -36.15 6.01 52.97
CA GLY A 13 -36.11 5.80 51.54
C GLY A 13 -34.87 4.99 51.18
N VAL A 14 -35.06 3.72 50.82
CA VAL A 14 -34.04 2.95 50.11
C VAL A 14 -33.87 3.62 48.74
N HIS A 15 -32.82 4.43 48.59
CA HIS A 15 -32.37 4.82 47.26
C HIS A 15 -31.86 3.56 46.57
N ALA A 16 -32.66 3.02 45.66
CA ALA A 16 -32.16 2.13 44.63
C ALA A 16 -31.10 2.91 43.85
N SER A 17 -29.84 2.62 44.10
CA SER A 17 -28.75 2.98 43.21
C SER A 17 -29.04 2.29 41.88
N GLY A 18 -29.53 3.06 40.90
CA GLY A 18 -29.51 2.62 39.52
C GLY A 18 -28.05 2.34 39.17
N GLU A 19 -27.73 1.09 38.83
CA GLU A 19 -26.46 0.77 38.19
C GLU A 19 -26.38 1.60 36.91
N GLU A 20 -25.57 2.66 36.96
CA GLU A 20 -25.20 3.43 35.79
C GLU A 20 -24.38 2.48 34.89
N LYS A 21 -25.03 1.95 33.84
CA LYS A 21 -24.36 1.09 32.85
C LYS A 21 -23.11 1.81 32.38
N SER A 22 -21.95 1.16 32.55
CA SER A 22 -20.67 1.71 32.10
C SER A 22 -20.76 2.13 30.63
N PRO A 23 -20.12 3.26 30.24
CA PRO A 23 -20.17 3.73 28.87
C PRO A 23 -19.59 2.67 27.92
N VAL A 24 -20.26 2.47 26.79
CA VAL A 24 -19.85 1.49 25.77
C VAL A 24 -18.46 1.83 25.27
N THR A 25 -17.53 0.86 25.38
CA THR A 25 -16.16 1.03 24.89
C THR A 25 -16.02 0.59 23.44
N GLN A 26 -14.97 1.04 22.76
CA GLN A 26 -14.64 0.54 21.41
C GLN A 26 -14.35 -0.98 21.41
N GLY A 27 -13.77 -1.50 22.50
CA GLY A 27 -13.57 -2.94 22.69
C GLY A 27 -14.89 -3.71 22.72
N ASP A 28 -15.91 -3.17 23.38
CA ASP A 28 -17.26 -3.77 23.42
C ASP A 28 -17.89 -3.84 22.03
N LEU A 29 -17.77 -2.77 21.24
CA LEU A 29 -18.28 -2.73 19.86
C LEU A 29 -17.57 -3.73 18.95
N GLN A 30 -16.24 -3.83 19.04
CA GLN A 30 -15.45 -4.81 18.27
C GLN A 30 -15.80 -6.25 18.65
N ALA A 31 -15.98 -6.54 19.94
CA ALA A 31 -16.38 -7.86 20.44
C ALA A 31 -17.82 -8.22 20.06
N TRP A 32 -18.75 -7.27 20.17
CA TRP A 32 -20.13 -7.44 19.69
C TRP A 32 -20.16 -7.74 18.20
N HIS A 33 -19.47 -6.94 17.39
CA HIS A 33 -19.45 -7.12 15.95
C HIS A 33 -18.86 -8.48 15.51
N SER A 34 -17.78 -8.93 16.16
CA SER A 34 -17.17 -10.23 15.90
C SER A 34 -18.10 -11.42 16.21
N ARG A 35 -19.09 -11.23 17.09
CA ARG A 35 -20.19 -12.18 17.32
C ARG A 35 -21.29 -12.02 16.28
N MET A 36 -21.70 -10.77 16.02
CA MET A 36 -22.83 -10.44 15.16
C MET A 36 -22.67 -10.95 13.71
N VAL A 37 -21.47 -10.85 13.14
CA VAL A 37 -21.18 -11.37 11.78
C VAL A 37 -21.42 -12.88 11.62
N LYS A 38 -21.34 -13.64 12.72
CA LYS A 38 -21.57 -15.10 12.78
C LYS A 38 -23.04 -15.45 13.02
N VAL A 39 -23.88 -14.48 13.39
CA VAL A 39 -25.32 -14.70 13.56
C VAL A 39 -25.95 -14.95 12.19
N PRO A 40 -26.72 -16.03 12.00
CA PRO A 40 -27.45 -16.29 10.77
C PRO A 40 -28.41 -15.14 10.44
N ARG A 41 -28.48 -14.77 9.16
CA ARG A 41 -29.49 -13.81 8.70
C ARG A 41 -30.86 -14.51 8.65
N PRO A 42 -31.99 -13.77 8.78
CA PRO A 42 -33.34 -14.30 8.68
C PRO A 42 -33.62 -15.08 7.38
N SER A 43 -32.99 -14.69 6.27
CA SER A 43 -33.07 -15.37 4.99
C SER A 43 -31.73 -15.32 4.26
N ALA A 44 -31.58 -16.15 3.21
CA ALA A 44 -30.37 -16.22 2.39
C ALA A 44 -30.19 -15.04 1.41
N GLN A 45 -31.25 -14.26 1.18
CA GLN A 45 -31.24 -13.09 0.32
C GLN A 45 -32.06 -11.98 0.94
N GLY A 46 -31.54 -10.76 0.90
CA GLY A 46 -32.18 -9.59 1.46
C GLY A 46 -31.20 -8.64 2.14
N CYS A 47 -31.76 -7.60 2.75
CA CYS A 47 -31.03 -6.54 3.42
C CYS A 47 -31.34 -6.58 4.91
N PHE A 48 -30.30 -6.44 5.74
CA PHE A 48 -30.44 -6.57 7.18
C PHE A 48 -29.65 -5.52 7.92
N THR A 49 -30.15 -5.14 9.09
CA THR A 49 -29.45 -4.29 10.04
C THR A 49 -29.41 -4.93 11.43
N ALA A 50 -28.44 -4.54 12.25
CA ALA A 50 -28.50 -4.78 13.69
C ALA A 50 -27.87 -3.62 14.43
N ALA A 51 -28.21 -3.47 15.70
CA ALA A 51 -27.73 -2.41 16.56
C ALA A 51 -27.26 -2.98 17.91
N TYR A 52 -26.12 -2.48 18.39
CA TYR A 52 -25.58 -2.84 19.70
C TYR A 52 -26.60 -2.50 20.81
N PRO A 53 -26.76 -3.35 21.84
CA PRO A 53 -26.00 -4.58 22.11
C PRO A 53 -26.63 -5.86 21.53
N GLU A 54 -27.73 -5.76 20.79
CA GLU A 54 -28.52 -6.92 20.36
C GLU A 54 -27.76 -7.80 19.37
N LEU A 55 -27.87 -9.12 19.51
CA LEU A 55 -27.26 -10.11 18.61
C LEU A 55 -28.30 -10.72 17.66
N VAL A 56 -29.11 -9.87 17.04
CA VAL A 56 -30.19 -10.28 16.12
C VAL A 56 -30.23 -9.38 14.90
N TRP A 57 -30.31 -10.00 13.72
CA TRP A 57 -30.51 -9.31 12.46
C TRP A 57 -31.99 -8.95 12.29
N GLN A 58 -32.24 -7.70 11.89
CA GLN A 58 -33.56 -7.20 11.50
C GLN A 58 -33.58 -7.01 10.00
N GLU A 59 -34.55 -7.64 9.33
CA GLU A 59 -34.79 -7.42 7.91
C GLU A 59 -35.22 -5.97 7.65
N THR A 60 -34.68 -5.38 6.59
CA THR A 60 -35.00 -4.04 6.14
C THR A 60 -35.18 -4.02 4.64
N GLY A 61 -35.86 -2.99 4.13
CA GLY A 61 -36.06 -2.82 2.70
C GLY A 61 -34.73 -2.65 1.96
N CYS A 62 -34.53 -3.46 0.92
CA CYS A 62 -33.46 -3.20 -0.03
C CYS A 62 -33.83 -2.07 -1.00
N VAL A 63 -32.82 -1.58 -1.71
CA VAL A 63 -32.88 -0.50 -2.69
C VAL A 63 -32.03 -0.86 -3.90
N ALA A 64 -32.27 -0.19 -5.03
CA ALA A 64 -31.47 -0.39 -6.22
C ALA A 64 -29.98 -0.02 -5.95
N PRO A 65 -29.01 -0.85 -6.42
CA PRO A 65 -27.59 -0.53 -6.35
C PRO A 65 -27.24 0.62 -7.32
N PRO A 66 -26.06 1.26 -7.15
CA PRO A 66 -25.59 2.27 -8.10
C PRO A 66 -25.51 1.72 -9.52
N SER A 67 -25.88 2.53 -10.52
CA SER A 67 -25.88 2.12 -11.94
C SER A 67 -24.48 2.01 -12.53
N ALA A 68 -23.55 2.88 -12.10
CA ALA A 68 -22.15 2.81 -12.50
C ALA A 68 -21.51 1.53 -11.92
N PRO A 69 -20.86 0.69 -12.74
CA PRO A 69 -20.16 -0.49 -12.26
C PRO A 69 -18.81 -0.12 -11.63
N MET A 70 -18.36 -0.93 -10.66
CA MET A 70 -16.98 -0.91 -10.17
C MET A 70 -16.12 -1.73 -11.15
N ALA A 71 -15.34 -1.07 -11.98
CA ALA A 71 -14.73 -1.65 -13.17
C ALA A 71 -13.59 -2.63 -12.82
N PRO A 72 -13.51 -3.79 -13.49
CA PRO A 72 -12.38 -4.71 -13.37
C PRO A 72 -11.12 -4.13 -13.99
N ASN A 73 -9.97 -4.48 -13.42
CA ASN A 73 -8.68 -4.35 -14.07
C ASN A 73 -8.50 -5.54 -15.03
N LEU A 74 -8.72 -5.28 -16.32
CA LEU A 74 -8.66 -6.29 -17.38
C LEU A 74 -7.25 -6.51 -17.93
N GLU A 75 -6.27 -5.75 -17.46
CA GLU A 75 -4.91 -5.80 -17.99
C GLU A 75 -3.99 -6.65 -17.12
N GLN A 76 -3.25 -7.54 -17.77
CA GLN A 76 -2.14 -8.27 -17.14
C GLN A 76 -0.94 -7.35 -16.85
N ALA A 77 -0.86 -6.19 -17.53
CA ALA A 77 0.06 -5.13 -17.19
C ALA A 77 -0.55 -4.26 -16.07
N PRO A 78 0.22 -3.84 -15.06
CA PRO A 78 -0.24 -2.89 -14.07
C PRO A 78 -0.58 -1.55 -14.75
N ARG A 79 -1.84 -1.32 -15.14
CA ARG A 79 -2.28 0.05 -15.38
C ARG A 79 -2.53 0.70 -14.03
N ARG A 80 -1.91 1.89 -13.90
CA ARG A 80 -2.26 3.12 -13.16
C ARG A 80 -3.60 2.99 -12.42
N ASP A 81 -3.91 3.49 -11.25
CA ASP A 81 -3.28 4.28 -10.18
C ASP A 81 -3.95 3.84 -8.87
N VAL A 82 -3.63 2.70 -8.31
CA VAL A 82 -3.73 2.60 -6.85
C VAL A 82 -2.36 3.02 -6.36
N GLY A 83 -2.32 4.13 -5.64
CA GLY A 83 -1.14 4.54 -4.90
C GLY A 83 0.20 4.65 -5.63
N GLY A 84 0.19 5.23 -6.84
CA GLY A 84 1.41 5.32 -7.64
C GLY A 84 1.65 4.12 -8.56
N GLY A 85 0.60 3.33 -8.85
CA GLY A 85 0.54 2.43 -10.01
C GLY A 85 0.46 0.92 -9.72
N ILE A 86 0.18 0.51 -8.48
CA ILE A 86 0.13 -0.92 -8.12
C ILE A 86 -0.93 -1.16 -7.04
N GLY A 87 -1.88 -2.09 -7.25
CA GLY A 87 -2.77 -2.59 -6.18
C GLY A 87 -2.05 -3.54 -5.21
N ILE A 88 -2.68 -3.83 -4.06
CA ILE A 88 -2.17 -4.83 -3.10
C ILE A 88 -3.19 -5.93 -2.89
N VAL A 89 -2.73 -7.15 -3.12
CA VAL A 89 -3.50 -8.36 -2.92
C VAL A 89 -2.94 -9.14 -1.74
N THR A 90 -3.84 -9.49 -0.82
CA THR A 90 -3.60 -10.42 0.27
C THR A 90 -3.95 -11.83 -0.20
N GLY A 91 -2.99 -12.73 -0.25
CA GLY A 91 -3.17 -14.12 -0.63
C GLY A 91 -3.18 -15.05 0.58
N ARG A 92 -3.92 -16.16 0.49
CA ARG A 92 -3.74 -17.26 1.44
C ARG A 92 -2.31 -17.81 1.35
N PRO A 93 -1.70 -18.27 2.45
CA PRO A 93 -0.41 -18.93 2.41
C PRO A 93 -0.53 -20.33 1.78
N THR A 94 0.61 -20.85 1.30
CA THR A 94 0.67 -22.19 0.70
C THR A 94 0.18 -23.25 1.70
N GLY A 95 -0.76 -24.12 1.25
CA GLY A 95 -1.33 -25.19 2.06
C GLY A 95 -2.56 -24.81 2.90
N ALA A 96 -2.98 -23.54 2.90
CA ALA A 96 -4.24 -23.12 3.51
C ALA A 96 -5.47 -23.51 2.69
N GLY A 97 -6.67 -23.51 3.30
CA GLY A 97 -7.93 -23.73 2.61
C GLY A 97 -8.35 -22.54 1.74
N PRO A 98 -9.52 -22.60 1.07
CA PRO A 98 -10.08 -21.42 0.40
C PRO A 98 -10.43 -20.34 1.42
N ILE A 99 -10.31 -19.08 1.02
CA ILE A 99 -10.84 -17.95 1.79
C ILE A 99 -12.36 -18.08 1.82
N THR A 100 -12.94 -18.10 3.02
CA THR A 100 -14.41 -18.09 3.21
C THR A 100 -14.93 -16.73 3.61
N ARG A 101 -14.05 -15.90 4.19
CA ARG A 101 -14.35 -14.53 4.59
C ARG A 101 -13.08 -13.70 4.54
N ALA A 102 -13.21 -12.44 4.15
CA ALA A 102 -12.16 -11.45 4.27
C ALA A 102 -12.77 -10.12 4.72
N TYR A 103 -11.96 -9.30 5.37
CA TYR A 103 -12.39 -7.97 5.76
C TYR A 103 -11.26 -6.96 5.77
N GLY A 104 -11.65 -5.73 5.49
CA GLY A 104 -10.78 -4.58 5.38
C GLY A 104 -11.12 -3.51 6.41
N SER A 105 -10.10 -2.96 7.06
CA SER A 105 -10.23 -1.88 8.05
C SER A 105 -9.06 -0.89 7.94
N PHE A 106 -9.13 0.20 8.69
CA PHE A 106 -8.11 1.25 8.67
C PHE A 106 -7.50 1.46 10.05
N GLU A 107 -6.19 1.72 10.10
CA GLU A 107 -5.43 1.94 11.33
C GLU A 107 -4.55 3.18 11.21
N LYS A 108 -4.07 3.72 12.34
CA LYS A 108 -3.16 4.90 12.37
C LYS A 108 -3.62 6.09 11.53
N VAL A 109 -4.93 6.33 11.43
CA VAL A 109 -5.50 7.42 10.65
C VAL A 109 -5.22 8.76 11.34
N ASN A 110 -4.55 9.67 10.65
CA ASN A 110 -4.38 11.04 11.13
C ASN A 110 -5.59 11.90 10.70
N GLN A 111 -6.59 12.02 11.58
CA GLN A 111 -7.83 12.74 11.28
C GLN A 111 -7.62 14.23 10.99
N GLN A 112 -6.60 14.85 11.59
CA GLN A 112 -6.29 16.27 11.37
C GLN A 112 -5.76 16.51 9.95
N ASN A 113 -5.11 15.50 9.36
CA ASN A 113 -4.52 15.58 8.03
C ASN A 113 -5.40 14.91 6.94
N LEU A 114 -6.45 14.18 7.31
CA LEU A 114 -7.38 13.56 6.36
C LEU A 114 -8.62 14.45 6.21
N LEU A 115 -8.57 15.37 5.26
CA LEU A 115 -9.56 16.45 5.15
C LEU A 115 -10.59 16.20 4.05
N SER A 116 -10.16 15.65 2.91
CA SER A 116 -11.04 15.47 1.77
C SER A 116 -10.65 14.26 0.92
N VAL A 117 -11.66 13.74 0.23
CA VAL A 117 -11.51 12.79 -0.86
C VAL A 117 -12.44 13.21 -1.98
N THR A 118 -12.02 13.01 -3.21
CA THR A 118 -12.79 13.35 -4.40
C THR A 118 -12.62 12.26 -5.44
N SER A 119 -13.70 11.68 -5.94
CA SER A 119 -13.62 10.76 -7.07
C SER A 119 -13.45 11.55 -8.36
N VAL A 120 -12.34 11.33 -9.06
CA VAL A 120 -12.03 11.95 -10.35
C VAL A 120 -12.10 10.88 -11.43
N PRO A 121 -12.97 11.03 -12.46
CA PRO A 121 -13.05 10.05 -13.53
C PRO A 121 -11.75 10.01 -14.36
N PRO A 122 -11.50 8.92 -15.11
CA PRO A 122 -10.39 8.85 -16.04
C PRO A 122 -10.39 10.05 -17.01
N ALA A 123 -9.19 10.50 -17.41
CA ALA A 123 -9.07 11.51 -18.45
C ALA A 123 -9.63 10.95 -19.76
N ALA A 124 -10.44 11.74 -20.47
CA ALA A 124 -10.91 11.36 -21.80
C ALA A 124 -9.73 11.27 -22.77
N LEU A 125 -9.78 10.28 -23.66
CA LEU A 125 -8.85 10.20 -24.78
C LEU A 125 -9.13 11.35 -25.77
N PRO A 126 -8.14 11.76 -26.58
CA PRO A 126 -8.35 12.79 -27.59
C PRO A 126 -9.52 12.43 -28.52
N GLY A 127 -10.56 13.28 -28.53
CA GLY A 127 -11.77 13.07 -29.34
C GLY A 127 -12.93 12.36 -28.64
N GLU A 128 -12.74 11.89 -27.40
CA GLU A 128 -13.81 11.27 -26.60
C GLU A 128 -14.47 12.26 -25.63
N PRO A 129 -15.77 12.07 -25.31
CA PRO A 129 -16.42 12.84 -24.26
C PRO A 129 -15.80 12.53 -22.88
N PRO A 130 -15.83 13.49 -21.93
CA PRO A 130 -15.42 13.26 -20.55
C PRO A 130 -16.15 12.06 -19.93
N SER A 131 -15.41 11.20 -19.21
CA SER A 131 -15.95 10.01 -18.53
C SER A 131 -16.92 10.32 -17.37
N GLY A 132 -17.14 11.59 -17.05
CA GLY A 132 -18.09 12.07 -16.05
C GLY A 132 -17.60 13.35 -15.36
N PRO A 133 -18.38 13.91 -14.42
CA PRO A 133 -17.93 14.98 -13.56
C PRO A 133 -17.03 14.45 -12.42
N THR A 134 -16.18 15.32 -11.90
CA THR A 134 -15.51 15.10 -10.61
C THR A 134 -16.53 15.16 -9.47
N MET A 135 -16.44 14.22 -8.52
CA MET A 135 -17.43 14.04 -7.43
C MET A 135 -16.77 14.20 -6.05
N PRO A 136 -16.85 15.40 -5.42
CA PRO A 136 -16.37 15.62 -4.06
C PRO A 136 -17.07 14.73 -3.03
N GLY A 137 -16.30 14.21 -2.06
CA GLY A 137 -16.82 13.32 -1.01
C GLY A 137 -17.18 11.91 -1.48
N SER A 138 -17.06 11.63 -2.77
CA SER A 138 -17.34 10.31 -3.33
C SER A 138 -16.10 9.41 -3.28
N TYR A 139 -16.30 8.16 -2.85
CA TYR A 139 -15.29 7.10 -2.80
C TYR A 139 -15.99 5.74 -2.65
N SER A 140 -15.25 4.65 -2.82
CA SER A 140 -15.73 3.30 -2.51
C SER A 140 -14.74 2.55 -1.62
N PHE A 141 -15.23 1.66 -0.77
CA PHE A 141 -14.43 0.55 -0.28
C PHE A 141 -14.77 -0.65 -1.14
N GLN A 142 -13.76 -1.24 -1.76
CA GLN A 142 -13.93 -2.45 -2.55
C GLN A 142 -13.13 -3.56 -1.93
N LEU A 143 -13.77 -4.71 -1.74
CA LEU A 143 -13.12 -5.96 -1.37
C LEU A 143 -13.33 -6.93 -2.54
N ASN A 144 -12.25 -7.22 -3.27
CA ASN A 144 -12.32 -7.92 -4.55
C ASN A 144 -11.66 -9.29 -4.43
N THR A 145 -12.32 -10.32 -4.97
CA THR A 145 -11.77 -11.68 -5.05
C THR A 145 -10.71 -11.80 -6.15
N ASN A 146 -9.94 -12.89 -6.20
CA ASN A 146 -9.30 -13.29 -7.46
C ASN A 146 -10.32 -13.61 -8.54
N HIS A 147 -9.86 -13.63 -9.79
CA HIS A 147 -10.64 -14.17 -10.88
C HIS A 147 -10.87 -15.68 -10.67
N LEU A 148 -12.10 -16.11 -10.94
CA LEU A 148 -12.64 -17.42 -10.68
C LEU A 148 -12.95 -18.13 -12.00
N ARG A 149 -12.77 -19.44 -12.03
CA ARG A 149 -13.32 -20.32 -13.07
C ARG A 149 -14.74 -20.66 -12.69
N VAL A 150 -15.70 -20.32 -13.56
CA VAL A 150 -17.12 -20.40 -13.22
C VAL A 150 -17.93 -21.07 -14.33
N GLN A 151 -19.01 -21.76 -13.98
CA GLN A 151 -19.87 -22.47 -14.93
C GLN A 151 -20.55 -21.54 -15.93
N GLU A 152 -20.82 -20.30 -15.53
CA GLU A 152 -21.46 -19.27 -16.35
C GLU A 152 -20.66 -18.98 -17.64
N CYS A 153 -19.35 -19.19 -17.60
CA CYS A 153 -18.49 -19.03 -18.77
C CYS A 153 -18.72 -20.08 -19.86
N ASN A 154 -19.48 -21.15 -19.63
CA ASN A 154 -19.85 -22.12 -20.67
C ASN A 154 -20.73 -21.50 -21.77
N GLY A 155 -21.41 -20.38 -21.48
CA GLY A 155 -22.18 -19.62 -22.47
C GLY A 155 -21.33 -18.67 -23.32
N SER A 156 -20.04 -18.50 -22.99
CA SER A 156 -19.09 -17.71 -23.77
C SER A 156 -18.69 -18.46 -25.04
N PRO A 157 -18.53 -17.77 -26.18
CA PRO A 157 -17.98 -18.39 -27.39
C PRO A 157 -16.54 -18.87 -27.21
N THR A 158 -15.80 -18.23 -26.29
CA THR A 158 -14.40 -18.54 -25.98
C THR A 158 -14.27 -18.81 -24.48
N ALA A 159 -14.97 -19.85 -24.00
CA ALA A 159 -15.08 -20.21 -22.58
C ALA A 159 -13.72 -20.28 -21.82
N GLY A 160 -12.63 -20.64 -22.51
CA GLY A 160 -11.29 -20.69 -21.92
C GLY A 160 -10.71 -19.33 -21.49
N LEU A 161 -11.18 -18.21 -22.07
CA LEU A 161 -10.77 -16.86 -21.68
C LEU A 161 -11.69 -16.23 -20.64
N CYS A 162 -12.96 -16.62 -20.62
CA CYS A 162 -13.94 -16.07 -19.69
C CYS A 162 -13.59 -16.39 -18.23
N ARG A 163 -13.74 -15.42 -17.33
CA ARG A 163 -13.54 -15.58 -15.87
C ARG A 163 -14.65 -14.92 -15.08
N GLY A 164 -15.05 -15.53 -13.97
CA GLY A 164 -15.91 -14.90 -12.98
C GLY A 164 -15.13 -14.01 -12.02
N TRP A 165 -15.76 -12.98 -11.45
CA TRP A 165 -15.15 -12.15 -10.41
C TRP A 165 -16.22 -11.59 -9.48
N LYS A 166 -15.96 -11.61 -8.17
CA LYS A 166 -16.86 -11.09 -7.12
C LYS A 166 -16.22 -9.86 -6.44
N GLN A 167 -17.02 -8.83 -6.21
CA GLN A 167 -16.67 -7.63 -5.45
C GLN A 167 -17.70 -7.38 -4.34
N PHE A 168 -17.24 -7.10 -3.14
CA PHE A 168 -18.08 -6.62 -2.03
C PHE A 168 -17.82 -5.12 -1.90
N VAL A 169 -18.88 -4.31 -2.01
CA VAL A 169 -18.73 -2.88 -2.26
C VAL A 169 -19.51 -2.07 -1.25
N PHE A 170 -18.82 -1.15 -0.57
CA PHE A 170 -19.43 0.03 0.04
C PHE A 170 -19.18 1.21 -0.90
N ALA A 171 -20.24 1.85 -1.39
CA ALA A 171 -20.18 2.99 -2.31
C ALA A 171 -20.72 4.25 -1.63
N ASN A 172 -19.90 5.29 -1.63
CA ASN A 172 -20.28 6.65 -1.26
C ASN A 172 -20.37 7.49 -2.54
N ASP A 173 -21.59 7.81 -2.95
CA ASP A 173 -21.84 8.53 -4.21
C ASP A 173 -21.55 10.05 -4.11
N GLY A 174 -21.17 10.54 -2.92
CA GLY A 174 -20.81 11.95 -2.68
C GLY A 174 -22.02 12.87 -2.60
N THR A 175 -21.97 14.03 -3.27
CA THR A 175 -23.06 15.03 -3.29
C THR A 175 -23.89 14.96 -4.57
N LYS A 176 -25.21 15.20 -4.47
CA LYS A 176 -26.09 15.29 -5.65
C LYS A 176 -25.65 16.43 -6.57
N GLY A 177 -25.30 16.10 -7.82
CA GLY A 177 -25.15 17.06 -8.91
C GLY A 177 -23.93 17.99 -8.85
N GLY A 178 -22.84 17.60 -8.17
CA GLY A 178 -21.62 18.41 -8.10
C GLY A 178 -21.74 19.70 -7.29
N ASN A 179 -22.84 19.88 -6.56
CA ASN A 179 -23.03 21.00 -5.65
C ASN A 179 -22.28 20.72 -4.33
N PRO A 180 -21.44 21.65 -3.82
CA PRO A 180 -20.70 21.45 -2.57
C PRO A 180 -21.58 21.25 -1.30
N ASN A 181 -22.89 21.55 -1.33
CA ASN A 181 -23.92 20.96 -0.44
C ASN A 181 -25.36 21.38 -0.89
N PRO A 182 -26.41 20.55 -0.73
CA PRO A 182 -27.10 20.54 0.57
C PRO A 182 -27.58 19.19 1.11
N ASP A 183 -27.41 18.05 0.43
CA ASP A 183 -27.61 16.74 1.06
C ASP A 183 -26.70 15.69 0.40
N PRO A 184 -25.87 14.96 1.15
CA PRO A 184 -25.11 13.86 0.61
C PRO A 184 -26.06 12.73 0.18
N SER A 185 -25.76 12.09 -0.95
CA SER A 185 -26.46 10.86 -1.32
C SER A 185 -26.15 9.79 -0.28
N PRO A 186 -27.15 8.99 0.15
CA PRO A 186 -26.89 7.91 1.09
C PRO A 186 -25.95 6.89 0.45
N SER A 187 -25.14 6.22 1.26
CA SER A 187 -24.23 5.19 0.79
C SER A 187 -25.00 3.91 0.43
N ARG A 188 -24.35 3.04 -0.34
CA ARG A 188 -24.89 1.74 -0.74
C ARG A 188 -23.91 0.62 -0.36
N LEU A 189 -24.43 -0.49 0.14
CA LEU A 189 -23.67 -1.72 0.37
C LEU A 189 -24.29 -2.87 -0.45
N TYR A 190 -23.49 -3.55 -1.26
CA TYR A 190 -23.94 -4.59 -2.19
C TYR A 190 -22.80 -5.53 -2.60
N VAL A 191 -23.16 -6.63 -3.29
CA VAL A 191 -22.21 -7.50 -3.99
C VAL A 191 -22.35 -7.28 -5.50
N GLU A 192 -21.23 -7.11 -6.20
CA GLU A 192 -21.14 -6.99 -7.65
C GLU A 192 -20.40 -8.19 -8.24
N TYR A 193 -20.92 -8.71 -9.34
CA TYR A 193 -20.45 -9.90 -10.03
C TYR A 193 -20.08 -9.54 -11.46
N TRP A 194 -19.05 -10.21 -11.97
CA TRP A 194 -18.59 -10.05 -13.33
C TRP A 194 -18.37 -11.39 -14.03
N LEU A 195 -18.63 -11.40 -15.34
CA LEU A 195 -18.05 -12.33 -16.31
C LEU A 195 -17.12 -11.52 -17.21
N LEU A 196 -15.82 -11.67 -16.97
CA LEU A 196 -14.75 -11.01 -17.69
C LEU A 196 -14.45 -11.78 -18.98
N HIS A 197 -14.12 -11.07 -20.06
CA HIS A 197 -13.84 -11.65 -21.38
C HIS A 197 -14.93 -12.63 -21.83
N TYR A 198 -16.20 -12.32 -21.56
CA TYR A 198 -17.31 -13.21 -21.86
C TYR A 198 -17.51 -13.35 -23.38
N ASN A 199 -17.32 -12.28 -24.15
CA ASN A 199 -17.18 -12.38 -25.60
C ASN A 199 -16.02 -11.48 -26.08
N PRO A 200 -14.82 -12.05 -26.32
CA PRO A 200 -13.66 -11.28 -26.78
C PRO A 200 -13.75 -10.88 -28.26
N ASP A 201 -14.76 -11.35 -28.99
CA ASP A 201 -15.03 -10.97 -30.38
C ASP A 201 -16.55 -10.73 -30.58
N PRO A 202 -17.02 -9.48 -30.42
CA PRO A 202 -18.42 -9.10 -30.56
C PRO A 202 -19.02 -9.47 -31.91
N SER A 203 -18.21 -9.69 -32.95
CA SER A 203 -18.70 -10.15 -34.26
C SER A 203 -19.33 -11.54 -34.18
N GLN A 204 -19.02 -12.32 -33.14
CA GLN A 204 -19.64 -13.62 -32.85
C GLN A 204 -21.09 -13.50 -32.36
N GLY A 205 -21.57 -12.27 -32.10
CA GLY A 205 -22.98 -11.99 -31.81
C GLY A 205 -23.50 -12.51 -30.47
N GLN A 206 -22.63 -13.05 -29.62
CA GLN A 206 -23.01 -13.58 -28.32
C GLN A 206 -23.17 -12.46 -27.29
N ARG A 207 -24.36 -12.40 -26.70
CA ARG A 207 -24.76 -11.45 -25.65
C ARG A 207 -24.57 -12.01 -24.25
N CYS A 208 -24.53 -11.13 -23.26
CA CYS A 208 -24.48 -11.53 -21.86
C CYS A 208 -25.68 -12.42 -21.46
N PRO A 209 -25.52 -13.32 -20.46
CA PRO A 209 -26.61 -14.15 -19.99
C PRO A 209 -27.81 -13.33 -19.50
N SER A 210 -29.01 -13.91 -19.51
CA SER A 210 -30.22 -13.22 -19.06
C SER A 210 -30.07 -12.68 -17.63
N GLY A 211 -30.46 -11.42 -17.41
CA GLY A 211 -30.33 -10.73 -16.13
C GLY A 211 -28.96 -10.11 -15.85
N TRP A 212 -28.01 -10.23 -16.78
CA TRP A 212 -26.72 -9.54 -16.74
C TRP A 212 -26.72 -8.32 -17.67
N THR A 213 -25.97 -7.30 -17.27
CA THR A 213 -25.75 -6.07 -18.05
C THR A 213 -24.49 -6.21 -18.88
N GLU A 214 -24.57 -5.90 -20.17
CA GLU A 214 -23.39 -5.81 -21.04
C GLU A 214 -22.55 -4.58 -20.69
N VAL A 215 -21.25 -4.79 -20.53
CA VAL A 215 -20.24 -3.77 -20.30
C VAL A 215 -19.17 -3.92 -21.39
N PRO A 216 -19.27 -3.19 -22.50
CA PRO A 216 -18.27 -3.22 -23.57
C PRO A 216 -16.97 -2.52 -23.14
N ASP A 217 -15.82 -3.07 -23.53
CA ASP A 217 -14.49 -2.46 -23.37
C ASP A 217 -13.58 -2.90 -24.52
N ASP A 218 -12.92 -1.96 -25.21
CA ASP A 218 -12.00 -2.24 -26.35
C ASP A 218 -12.49 -3.30 -27.37
N ALA A 219 -13.78 -3.25 -27.72
CA ALA A 219 -14.45 -4.22 -28.58
C ALA A 219 -14.46 -5.65 -28.03
N GLU A 220 -14.44 -5.83 -26.71
CA GLU A 220 -14.82 -7.06 -26.00
C GLU A 220 -16.12 -6.82 -25.21
N ILE A 221 -16.84 -7.89 -24.85
CA ILE A 221 -18.03 -7.83 -23.99
C ILE A 221 -17.72 -8.51 -22.65
N HIS A 222 -17.92 -7.74 -21.59
CA HIS A 222 -17.99 -8.21 -20.20
C HIS A 222 -19.44 -8.16 -19.73
N CYS A 223 -19.77 -8.95 -18.71
CA CYS A 223 -21.10 -8.97 -18.13
C CYS A 223 -21.02 -8.58 -16.66
N SER A 224 -21.86 -7.66 -16.21
CA SER A 224 -21.97 -7.31 -14.79
C SER A 224 -23.36 -7.59 -14.24
N ARG A 225 -23.44 -7.93 -12.95
CA ARG A 225 -24.70 -8.09 -12.23
C ARG A 225 -24.49 -7.73 -10.76
N LYS A 226 -25.49 -7.15 -10.13
CA LYS A 226 -25.42 -6.71 -8.73
C LYS A 226 -26.53 -7.36 -7.91
N THR A 227 -26.29 -7.56 -6.62
CA THR A 227 -27.39 -7.78 -5.67
C THR A 227 -28.19 -6.49 -5.50
N GLU A 228 -29.39 -6.61 -4.94
CA GLU A 228 -30.00 -5.45 -4.30
C GLU A 228 -29.06 -4.87 -3.23
N ALA A 229 -29.13 -3.55 -3.02
CA ALA A 229 -28.29 -2.86 -2.06
C ALA A 229 -29.06 -2.54 -0.78
N ILE A 230 -28.32 -2.34 0.31
CA ILE A 230 -28.84 -1.69 1.51
C ILE A 230 -28.37 -0.24 1.56
N GLU A 231 -29.28 0.65 1.92
CA GLU A 231 -28.99 2.07 2.15
C GLU A 231 -28.43 2.29 3.56
N LEU A 232 -27.41 3.13 3.67
CA LEU A 232 -26.88 3.58 4.96
C LEU A 232 -26.49 5.07 4.88
N PRO A 233 -26.38 5.76 6.03
CA PRO A 233 -26.05 7.18 6.05
C PRO A 233 -24.71 7.45 5.37
N TYR A 234 -24.62 8.60 4.69
CA TYR A 234 -23.36 9.07 4.12
C TYR A 234 -22.25 9.10 5.16
N LEU A 235 -21.07 8.62 4.75
CA LEU A 235 -19.92 8.50 5.61
C LEU A 235 -18.80 9.46 5.19
N PRO A 236 -18.55 10.58 5.89
CA PRO A 236 -17.39 11.42 5.63
C PRO A 236 -16.09 10.61 5.73
N ILE A 237 -15.09 10.93 4.90
CA ILE A 237 -13.85 10.13 4.82
C ILE A 237 -13.10 10.03 6.17
N GLN A 238 -13.21 11.05 7.03
CA GLN A 238 -12.65 11.06 8.39
C GLN A 238 -13.15 9.90 9.25
N SER A 239 -14.31 9.32 8.91
CA SER A 239 -14.92 8.24 9.66
C SER A 239 -14.11 6.95 9.60
N ILE A 240 -13.19 6.79 8.63
CA ILE A 240 -12.31 5.61 8.57
C ILE A 240 -11.42 5.47 9.82
N ALA A 241 -11.23 6.55 10.58
CA ALA A 241 -10.52 6.52 11.85
C ALA A 241 -11.27 5.83 13.00
N ARG A 242 -12.54 5.46 12.81
CA ARG A 242 -13.33 4.74 13.83
C ARG A 242 -12.78 3.31 13.98
N PRO A 243 -12.29 2.89 15.16
CA PRO A 243 -11.58 1.62 15.34
C PRO A 243 -12.36 0.35 14.96
N ALA A 244 -13.70 0.39 14.99
CA ALA A 244 -14.55 -0.74 14.64
C ALA A 244 -15.09 -0.70 13.20
N LEU A 245 -14.79 0.36 12.43
CA LEU A 245 -15.27 0.49 11.05
C LEU A 245 -14.56 -0.51 10.14
N ARG A 246 -15.34 -1.32 9.42
CA ARG A 246 -14.82 -2.27 8.44
C ARG A 246 -15.85 -2.71 7.40
N LEU A 247 -15.33 -3.15 6.26
CA LEU A 247 -16.08 -3.85 5.22
C LEU A 247 -15.71 -5.33 5.24
N ASP A 248 -16.73 -6.19 5.25
CA ASP A 248 -16.64 -7.64 5.27
C ASP A 248 -17.26 -8.23 4.00
N GLY A 249 -16.55 -9.16 3.37
CA GLY A 249 -17.07 -10.04 2.32
C GLY A 249 -17.00 -11.48 2.77
N SER A 250 -18.06 -12.26 2.57
CA SER A 250 -18.08 -13.69 2.91
C SER A 250 -18.86 -14.51 1.91
N ILE A 251 -18.39 -15.75 1.72
CA ILE A 251 -19.02 -16.78 0.90
C ILE A 251 -19.33 -17.95 1.82
N THR A 252 -20.60 -18.29 1.94
CA THR A 252 -21.07 -19.43 2.75
C THR A 252 -21.76 -20.45 1.87
N LYS A 253 -21.63 -21.74 2.20
CA LYS A 253 -22.29 -22.83 1.50
C LYS A 253 -23.27 -23.53 2.43
N ALA A 254 -24.52 -23.61 2.03
CA ALA A 254 -25.51 -24.43 2.71
C ALA A 254 -25.26 -25.92 2.40
N ALA A 255 -25.85 -26.82 3.21
CA ALA A 255 -25.69 -28.27 3.05
C ALA A 255 -26.17 -28.80 1.69
N ASN A 256 -27.10 -28.10 1.04
CA ASN A 256 -27.59 -28.41 -0.31
C ASN A 256 -26.65 -27.90 -1.43
N GLY A 257 -25.49 -27.33 -1.09
CA GLY A 257 -24.51 -26.81 -2.04
C GLY A 257 -24.76 -25.37 -2.51
N GLN A 258 -25.90 -24.75 -2.16
CA GLN A 258 -26.20 -23.37 -2.53
C GLN A 258 -25.22 -22.41 -1.85
N GLU A 259 -24.53 -21.59 -2.63
CA GLU A 259 -23.70 -20.50 -2.11
C GLU A 259 -24.56 -19.29 -1.75
N THR A 260 -24.15 -18.56 -0.72
CA THR A 260 -24.66 -17.24 -0.35
C THR A 260 -23.47 -16.29 -0.19
N ASP A 261 -23.49 -15.21 -0.96
CA ASP A 261 -22.51 -14.15 -0.94
C ASP A 261 -23.05 -13.00 -0.10
N THR A 262 -22.26 -12.51 0.84
CA THR A 262 -22.69 -11.51 1.83
C THR A 262 -21.67 -10.38 1.94
N ALA A 263 -22.13 -9.16 1.66
CA ALA A 263 -21.44 -7.93 2.03
C ALA A 263 -21.95 -7.46 3.40
N THR A 264 -21.04 -7.10 4.30
CA THR A 264 -21.39 -6.59 5.64
C THR A 264 -20.55 -5.37 5.96
N PHE A 265 -21.17 -4.32 6.51
CA PHE A 265 -20.51 -3.07 6.85
C PHE A 265 -20.77 -2.71 8.30
N ASN A 266 -19.72 -2.43 9.06
CA ASN A 266 -19.79 -1.90 10.42
C ASN A 266 -19.46 -0.41 10.40
N ASP A 267 -20.36 0.43 10.94
CA ASP A 267 -20.18 1.88 10.95
C ASP A 267 -19.21 2.39 12.04
N GLY A 268 -18.80 1.49 12.95
CA GLY A 268 -17.93 1.78 14.09
C GLY A 268 -18.62 2.50 15.26
N LEU A 269 -19.94 2.71 15.18
CA LEU A 269 -20.79 3.38 16.16
C LEU A 269 -21.86 2.44 16.76
N GLY A 270 -21.79 1.15 16.43
CA GLY A 270 -22.68 0.13 16.95
C GLY A 270 -23.86 -0.19 16.03
N ARG A 271 -23.81 0.17 14.74
CA ARG A 271 -24.73 -0.34 13.73
C ARG A 271 -23.98 -1.16 12.69
N ILE A 272 -24.61 -2.23 12.26
CA ILE A 272 -24.09 -3.12 11.21
C ILE A 272 -25.16 -3.29 10.13
N TYR A 273 -24.71 -3.33 8.89
CA TYR A 273 -25.53 -3.41 7.69
C TYR A 273 -25.10 -4.65 6.90
N SER A 274 -26.04 -5.36 6.29
CA SER A 274 -25.75 -6.53 5.48
C SER A 274 -26.60 -6.51 4.22
N SER A 275 -25.98 -6.76 3.06
CA SER A 275 -26.66 -7.15 1.83
C SER A 275 -26.24 -8.58 1.49
N THR A 276 -27.22 -9.44 1.20
CA THR A 276 -27.02 -10.86 0.94
C THR A 276 -27.69 -11.25 -0.37
N GLY A 277 -27.05 -12.14 -1.12
CA GLY A 277 -27.62 -12.73 -2.32
C GLY A 277 -27.21 -14.19 -2.46
N LEU A 278 -28.05 -14.96 -3.15
CA LEU A 278 -27.65 -16.28 -3.63
C LEU A 278 -26.44 -16.11 -4.55
N GLY A 279 -25.39 -16.90 -4.31
CA GLY A 279 -24.20 -16.88 -5.15
C GLY A 279 -24.55 -17.31 -6.57
N ILE A 280 -24.26 -16.44 -7.54
CA ILE A 280 -24.61 -16.65 -8.96
C ILE A 280 -23.41 -17.03 -9.83
N LEU A 281 -22.21 -17.07 -9.24
CA LEU A 281 -20.99 -17.51 -9.91
C LEU A 281 -20.63 -18.89 -9.36
N HIS A 282 -20.91 -19.94 -10.13
CA HIS A 282 -20.73 -21.32 -9.70
C HIS A 282 -19.28 -21.75 -10.00
N VAL A 283 -18.43 -21.67 -8.98
CA VAL A 283 -17.00 -21.97 -9.11
C VAL A 283 -16.78 -23.44 -9.47
N LEU A 284 -16.01 -23.66 -10.54
CA LEU A 284 -15.69 -24.99 -11.04
C LEU A 284 -14.68 -25.71 -10.14
N PRO A 285 -14.68 -27.06 -10.11
CA PRO A 285 -13.70 -27.83 -9.35
C PRO A 285 -12.23 -27.52 -9.72
N PRO A 286 -11.28 -27.79 -8.81
CA PRO A 286 -9.86 -27.61 -9.07
C PRO A 286 -9.35 -28.31 -10.32
N ASN A 287 -8.61 -27.55 -11.16
CA ASN A 287 -7.83 -28.08 -12.27
C ASN A 287 -6.35 -27.74 -12.03
N PRO A 288 -5.44 -28.72 -11.93
CA PRO A 288 -4.01 -28.47 -11.71
C PRO A 288 -3.33 -27.60 -12.77
N GLN A 289 -3.92 -27.47 -13.96
CA GLN A 289 -3.36 -26.73 -15.09
C GLN A 289 -3.86 -25.28 -15.15
N GLU A 290 -4.87 -24.91 -14.35
CA GLU A 290 -5.50 -23.59 -14.43
C GLU A 290 -5.90 -23.04 -13.05
N PRO A 291 -5.38 -21.87 -12.64
CA PRO A 291 -5.77 -21.23 -11.39
C PRO A 291 -7.22 -20.72 -11.43
N GLY A 292 -7.79 -20.42 -10.25
CA GLY A 292 -9.11 -19.78 -10.12
C GLY A 292 -10.27 -20.71 -9.72
N SER A 293 -10.02 -21.94 -9.29
CA SER A 293 -11.06 -22.87 -8.82
C SER A 293 -11.54 -22.61 -7.38
N GLU A 294 -11.07 -21.54 -6.74
CA GLU A 294 -11.40 -21.15 -5.37
C GLU A 294 -11.06 -19.68 -5.13
N TRP A 295 -11.65 -19.10 -4.08
CA TRP A 295 -11.26 -17.78 -3.59
C TRP A 295 -9.98 -17.92 -2.75
N THR A 296 -8.87 -17.37 -3.24
CA THR A 296 -7.53 -17.52 -2.66
C THR A 296 -6.81 -16.20 -2.42
N GLN A 297 -7.33 -15.11 -2.98
CA GLN A 297 -6.74 -13.79 -2.90
C GLN A 297 -7.82 -12.73 -2.72
N VAL A 298 -7.48 -11.66 -2.01
CA VAL A 298 -8.34 -10.50 -1.80
C VAL A 298 -7.57 -9.20 -1.99
N GLU A 299 -8.11 -8.29 -2.79
CA GLU A 299 -7.71 -6.88 -2.81
C GLU A 299 -8.69 -6.09 -1.94
N PHE A 300 -8.16 -5.18 -1.12
CA PHE A 300 -9.00 -4.23 -0.36
C PHE A 300 -8.32 -2.87 -0.27
N ASN A 301 -9.06 -1.80 -0.59
CA ASN A 301 -8.64 -0.41 -0.38
C ASN A 301 -9.83 0.57 -0.45
N VAL A 302 -9.54 1.86 -0.27
CA VAL A 302 -10.36 2.99 -0.70
C VAL A 302 -10.03 3.31 -2.15
N PHE A 303 -11.05 3.32 -3.00
CA PHE A 303 -10.95 3.62 -4.42
C PHE A 303 -11.88 4.75 -4.81
N GLY A 304 -11.74 5.25 -6.05
CA GLY A 304 -12.77 6.07 -6.67
C GLY A 304 -14.12 5.33 -6.74
N CYS A 305 -15.20 6.07 -6.95
CA CYS A 305 -16.53 5.48 -7.07
C CYS A 305 -16.89 5.25 -8.55
N GLY A 306 -16.65 4.02 -9.02
CA GLY A 306 -17.08 3.49 -10.31
C GLY A 306 -16.30 3.99 -11.52
N ARG A 307 -16.48 3.28 -12.65
CA ARG A 307 -15.94 3.62 -13.99
C ARG A 307 -14.43 3.90 -14.01
N GLY A 308 -13.65 3.17 -13.20
CA GLY A 308 -12.19 3.34 -13.15
C GLY A 308 -11.73 4.68 -12.56
N SER A 309 -12.62 5.38 -11.84
CA SER A 309 -12.30 6.67 -11.22
C SER A 309 -11.23 6.56 -10.12
N THR A 310 -10.55 7.67 -9.86
CA THR A 310 -9.50 7.81 -8.84
C THR A 310 -10.01 8.58 -7.63
N ALA A 311 -9.95 8.00 -6.44
CA ALA A 311 -10.09 8.72 -5.18
C ALA A 311 -8.85 9.60 -4.94
N ARG A 312 -9.03 10.90 -5.09
CA ARG A 312 -7.99 11.90 -4.80
C ARG A 312 -8.15 12.46 -3.41
N PHE A 313 -7.23 12.10 -2.53
CA PHE A 313 -7.08 12.61 -1.18
C PHE A 313 -6.28 13.92 -1.15
N ASN A 314 -6.46 14.72 -0.10
CA ASN A 314 -5.65 15.91 0.15
C ASN A 314 -4.18 15.56 0.43
N PRO A 315 -3.22 16.49 0.18
CA PRO A 315 -1.79 16.20 0.22
C PRO A 315 -1.25 15.61 1.53
N GLU A 316 -1.83 15.92 2.69
CA GLU A 316 -1.33 15.39 3.97
C GLU A 316 -1.97 14.04 4.37
N ALA A 317 -2.90 13.52 3.58
CA ALA A 317 -3.62 12.30 3.92
C ALA A 317 -2.68 11.11 4.09
N SER A 318 -2.85 10.39 5.20
CA SER A 318 -2.12 9.17 5.53
C SER A 318 -2.93 8.27 6.46
N PHE A 319 -2.87 6.97 6.22
CA PHE A 319 -3.46 5.93 7.05
C PHE A 319 -2.89 4.56 6.69
N ASN A 320 -3.13 3.57 7.54
CA ASN A 320 -2.85 2.19 7.23
C ASN A 320 -4.12 1.48 6.77
N VAL A 321 -3.99 0.63 5.75
CA VAL A 321 -5.00 -0.32 5.29
C VAL A 321 -4.66 -1.69 5.86
N ARG A 322 -5.60 -2.31 6.57
CA ARG A 322 -5.49 -3.68 7.10
C ARG A 322 -6.45 -4.58 6.33
N THR A 323 -5.92 -5.66 5.77
CA THR A 323 -6.70 -6.72 5.11
C THR A 323 -6.50 -8.03 5.85
N THR A 324 -7.59 -8.63 6.31
CA THR A 324 -7.59 -9.90 7.06
C THR A 324 -8.35 -10.96 6.28
N ILE A 325 -7.86 -12.20 6.30
CA ILE A 325 -8.50 -13.35 5.66
C ILE A 325 -8.81 -14.46 6.68
N GLU A 326 -9.90 -15.18 6.44
CA GLU A 326 -10.24 -16.42 7.13
C GLU A 326 -10.14 -17.57 6.11
N ASP A 327 -9.06 -18.34 6.19
CA ASP A 327 -8.71 -19.45 5.29
C ASP A 327 -8.42 -20.77 6.06
N GLY A 328 -8.70 -20.77 7.37
CA GLY A 328 -8.46 -21.87 8.29
C GLY A 328 -7.00 -22.01 8.77
N SER A 329 -6.09 -21.15 8.32
CA SER A 329 -4.67 -21.21 8.68
C SER A 329 -4.30 -20.20 9.78
N PRO A 330 -3.38 -20.54 10.70
CA PRO A 330 -2.78 -19.56 11.62
C PRO A 330 -1.58 -18.83 11.00
N VAL A 331 -1.18 -19.19 9.77
CA VAL A 331 0.02 -18.65 9.10
C VAL A 331 -0.27 -17.25 8.55
N LYS A 332 0.73 -16.35 8.61
CA LYS A 332 0.63 -15.01 8.03
C LYS A 332 0.21 -15.07 6.54
N PRO A 333 -0.65 -14.17 6.04
CA PRO A 333 -1.03 -14.17 4.63
C PRO A 333 0.12 -13.71 3.74
N ASP A 334 0.05 -14.09 2.47
CA ASP A 334 0.94 -13.59 1.43
C ASP A 334 0.52 -12.17 1.00
N CYS A 335 1.48 -11.36 0.58
CA CYS A 335 1.26 -10.00 0.10
C CYS A 335 1.82 -9.91 -1.32
N GLN A 336 1.01 -9.42 -2.28
CA GLN A 336 1.36 -9.37 -3.70
C GLN A 336 1.05 -7.99 -4.31
N ASN A 337 1.87 -7.55 -5.26
CA ASN A 337 1.86 -6.20 -5.83
C ASN A 337 1.11 -6.14 -7.17
N PHE A 338 -0.20 -6.39 -7.14
CA PHE A 338 -1.11 -6.19 -8.25
C PHE A 338 -2.53 -5.96 -7.71
N GLY A 339 -3.45 -5.54 -8.57
CA GLY A 339 -4.84 -5.26 -8.19
C GLY A 339 -5.83 -5.81 -9.18
N PHE A 340 -7.07 -6.00 -8.73
CA PHE A 340 -8.21 -6.49 -9.52
C PHE A 340 -9.17 -5.36 -9.92
N SER A 341 -9.16 -4.23 -9.22
CA SER A 341 -9.97 -3.04 -9.55
C SER A 341 -9.27 -2.12 -10.54
N SER A 342 -10.06 -1.57 -11.47
CA SER A 342 -9.64 -0.45 -12.33
C SER A 342 -9.84 0.90 -11.64
N GLU A 343 -10.64 0.98 -10.57
CA GLU A 343 -10.68 2.17 -9.71
C GLU A 343 -9.40 2.30 -8.87
N ARG A 344 -9.18 3.54 -8.42
CA ARG A 344 -7.84 4.06 -8.12
C ARG A 344 -7.81 4.92 -6.87
N ASN A 345 -6.63 5.19 -6.33
CA ASN A 345 -6.40 6.28 -5.39
C ASN A 345 -5.01 6.93 -5.59
N ASN A 346 -4.81 8.14 -5.07
CA ASN A 346 -3.55 8.88 -5.19
C ASN A 346 -2.57 8.69 -4.01
N LEU A 347 -2.72 7.65 -3.19
CA LEU A 347 -1.92 7.44 -1.97
C LEU A 347 -0.71 6.54 -2.22
N ASN A 348 0.49 7.08 -2.24
CA ASN A 348 1.70 6.27 -2.32
C ASN A 348 1.78 5.28 -1.14
N PHE A 349 2.26 4.06 -1.39
CA PHE A 349 2.63 3.18 -0.28
C PHE A 349 3.69 3.86 0.61
N GLY A 350 3.70 3.55 1.89
CA GLY A 350 4.84 3.79 2.77
C GLY A 350 5.64 2.50 2.96
N PRO A 351 6.85 2.55 3.53
CA PRO A 351 7.55 1.35 3.96
C PRO A 351 6.69 0.58 4.97
N ARG A 352 6.90 -0.75 4.98
CA ARG A 352 6.08 -1.71 5.72
C ARG A 352 5.86 -1.30 7.19
N GLY A 353 4.61 -1.36 7.66
CA GLY A 353 4.31 -1.38 9.09
C GLY A 353 4.92 -2.60 9.78
N SER A 354 5.21 -2.49 11.07
CA SER A 354 5.38 -3.67 11.91
C SER A 354 4.12 -4.53 11.82
N VAL A 355 4.25 -5.81 11.49
CA VAL A 355 3.14 -6.77 11.48
C VAL A 355 2.83 -7.12 12.93
N PRO A 356 1.67 -6.74 13.50
CA PRO A 356 1.26 -7.33 14.76
C PRO A 356 0.97 -8.81 14.50
N SER A 357 1.78 -9.69 15.05
CA SER A 357 1.43 -11.10 15.17
C SER A 357 0.26 -11.21 16.16
N SER A 358 -0.86 -11.79 15.73
CA SER A 358 -2.06 -12.10 16.54
C SER A 358 -2.99 -10.89 16.82
N PRO A 359 -4.34 -11.06 16.86
CA PRO A 359 -5.13 -12.29 16.87
C PRO A 359 -5.70 -12.78 15.53
N ALA A 360 -5.36 -12.17 14.39
CA ALA A 360 -5.74 -12.68 13.06
C ALA A 360 -4.65 -12.40 12.01
N PRO A 361 -4.29 -13.36 11.15
CA PRO A 361 -3.35 -13.15 10.04
C PRO A 361 -3.83 -12.03 9.11
N ALA A 362 -3.05 -10.96 8.99
CA ALA A 362 -3.42 -9.80 8.20
C ALA A 362 -2.22 -9.20 7.47
N VAL A 363 -2.50 -8.56 6.34
CA VAL A 363 -1.57 -7.65 5.66
C VAL A 363 -1.94 -6.24 6.07
N VAL A 364 -0.96 -5.48 6.58
CA VAL A 364 -1.12 -4.06 6.92
C VAL A 364 -0.18 -3.25 6.04
N ILE A 365 -0.77 -2.36 5.24
CA ILE A 365 -0.08 -1.48 4.33
C ILE A 365 -0.19 -0.05 4.83
N ASN A 366 0.93 0.67 4.88
CA ASN A 366 0.89 2.12 5.11
C ASN A 366 0.69 2.83 3.78
N GLU A 367 -0.16 3.85 3.76
CA GLU A 367 -0.43 4.67 2.58
C GLU A 367 -0.42 6.15 2.95
N SER A 368 0.16 6.99 2.08
CA SER A 368 0.19 8.43 2.24
C SER A 368 0.35 9.15 0.91
N VAL A 369 -0.19 10.36 0.77
CA VAL A 369 0.07 11.16 -0.45
C VAL A 369 1.52 11.64 -0.50
N GLN A 370 2.09 12.04 0.65
CA GLN A 370 3.40 12.68 0.77
C GLN A 370 4.61 11.74 0.94
N GLY A 371 4.41 10.42 1.00
CA GLY A 371 5.51 9.46 1.07
C GLY A 371 6.19 9.21 -0.29
N PRO A 372 7.46 8.78 -0.30
CA PRO A 372 8.01 8.19 -1.51
C PRO A 372 7.20 6.93 -1.79
N ALA A 373 6.61 6.74 -2.97
CA ALA A 373 6.02 5.41 -3.21
C ALA A 373 7.17 4.38 -3.24
N PRO A 374 7.27 3.43 -2.30
CA PRO A 374 8.09 2.27 -2.55
C PRO A 374 7.53 1.56 -3.79
N ALA A 375 8.36 0.75 -4.45
CA ALA A 375 8.00 0.05 -5.68
C ALA A 375 6.90 -1.00 -5.55
N SER A 376 6.28 -1.10 -4.38
CA SER A 376 5.46 -2.20 -3.90
C SER A 376 4.88 -1.84 -2.51
N ALA A 377 3.97 -2.64 -1.93
CA ALA A 377 3.70 -2.64 -0.48
C ALA A 377 4.02 -3.99 0.22
N CYS A 378 4.64 -4.92 -0.51
CA CYS A 378 4.86 -6.32 -0.16
C CYS A 378 6.33 -6.73 -0.40
N ARG A 379 7.03 -7.29 0.61
CA ARG A 379 8.48 -7.67 0.56
C ARG A 379 9.32 -6.71 -0.29
N ILE A 380 9.74 -5.59 0.32
CA ILE A 380 10.41 -4.50 -0.37
C ILE A 380 11.68 -4.15 0.34
N ALA A 381 12.68 -3.90 -0.48
CA ALA A 381 13.89 -3.26 -0.07
C ALA A 381 13.99 -1.89 -0.76
N ALA A 382 14.62 -0.92 -0.11
CA ALA A 382 14.75 0.44 -0.60
C ALA A 382 16.19 0.92 -0.52
N ILE A 383 16.54 1.83 -1.43
CA ILE A 383 17.81 2.53 -1.43
C ILE A 383 17.49 4.01 -1.62
N ILE A 384 17.71 4.82 -0.59
CA ILE A 384 17.25 6.21 -0.56
C ILE A 384 18.40 7.16 -0.21
N GLY A 385 18.28 8.40 -0.65
CA GLY A 385 19.15 9.48 -0.20
C GLY A 385 20.61 9.33 -0.59
N ASP A 386 21.51 9.72 0.31
CA ASP A 386 22.95 9.50 0.24
C ASP A 386 23.30 8.04 0.55
N THR A 387 22.62 7.13 -0.13
CA THR A 387 22.77 5.67 -0.12
C THR A 387 22.58 5.02 1.25
N HIS A 388 21.38 5.18 1.79
CA HIS A 388 20.85 4.36 2.85
C HIS A 388 20.21 3.08 2.29
N GLN A 389 20.52 1.93 2.87
CA GLN A 389 20.03 0.62 2.47
C GLN A 389 18.96 0.15 3.45
N TYR A 390 17.80 -0.23 2.94
CA TYR A 390 16.73 -0.88 3.70
C TYR A 390 16.45 -2.23 3.04
N THR A 391 16.84 -3.32 3.68
CA THR A 391 16.81 -4.68 3.09
C THR A 391 15.42 -5.32 3.14
N PHE A 392 15.23 -6.43 2.41
CA PHE A 392 13.97 -7.19 2.40
C PHE A 392 13.58 -7.76 3.77
N GLY A 393 14.57 -8.06 4.63
CA GLY A 393 14.36 -8.52 6.00
C GLY A 393 14.09 -7.40 7.00
N GLY A 394 14.16 -6.12 6.61
CA GLY A 394 13.92 -4.98 7.51
C GLY A 394 15.16 -4.43 8.23
N LEU A 395 16.36 -4.83 7.80
CA LEU A 395 17.62 -4.22 8.24
C LEU A 395 17.87 -2.88 7.53
N PHE A 396 18.22 -1.86 8.31
CA PHE A 396 18.68 -0.55 7.85
C PHE A 396 20.18 -0.35 8.12
N TYR A 397 20.93 0.11 7.11
CA TYR A 397 22.36 0.45 7.23
C TYR A 397 22.82 1.41 6.12
N ASP A 398 23.90 2.15 6.36
CA ASP A 398 24.48 3.07 5.36
C ASP A 398 25.58 2.41 4.53
N PHE A 399 25.60 2.67 3.21
CA PHE A 399 26.59 2.08 2.31
C PHE A 399 27.13 3.09 1.30
N GLN A 400 28.28 3.71 1.63
CA GLN A 400 28.81 4.88 0.91
C GLN A 400 29.88 4.56 -0.16
N ALA A 401 29.97 3.32 -0.61
CA ALA A 401 30.96 2.94 -1.62
C ALA A 401 30.51 3.31 -3.04
N THR A 402 31.46 3.72 -3.89
CA THR A 402 31.19 4.18 -5.26
C THR A 402 31.55 3.12 -6.29
N GLY A 403 30.82 3.04 -7.40
CA GLY A 403 30.94 2.00 -8.42
C GLY A 403 29.61 1.31 -8.70
N ASP A 404 29.66 0.17 -9.40
CA ASP A 404 28.48 -0.62 -9.73
C ASP A 404 28.29 -1.76 -8.72
N PHE A 405 27.08 -1.97 -8.25
CA PHE A 405 26.76 -2.99 -7.24
C PHE A 405 25.51 -3.77 -7.59
N VAL A 406 25.50 -5.05 -7.24
CA VAL A 406 24.28 -5.86 -7.23
C VAL A 406 23.50 -5.53 -5.96
N GLU A 407 22.35 -4.90 -6.12
CA GLU A 407 21.45 -4.59 -5.01
C GLU A 407 20.59 -5.81 -4.68
N ALA A 408 19.99 -6.44 -5.69
CA ALA A 408 19.14 -7.60 -5.51
C ALA A 408 19.26 -8.61 -6.67
N GLN A 409 19.23 -9.90 -6.34
CA GLN A 409 19.10 -11.03 -7.26
C GLN A 409 18.05 -12.00 -6.71
N ALA A 410 17.04 -12.32 -7.52
CA ALA A 410 16.06 -13.36 -7.22
C ALA A 410 16.02 -14.37 -8.38
N GLY A 411 16.44 -15.60 -8.09
CA GLY A 411 16.65 -16.62 -9.12
C GLY A 411 17.65 -16.17 -10.19
N SER A 412 17.51 -16.70 -11.40
CA SER A 412 18.38 -16.37 -12.54
C SER A 412 17.79 -15.32 -13.47
N THR A 413 16.57 -14.84 -13.23
CA THR A 413 15.81 -14.00 -14.18
C THR A 413 15.61 -12.57 -13.68
N PHE A 414 15.80 -12.30 -12.39
CA PHE A 414 15.66 -10.97 -11.81
C PHE A 414 16.96 -10.49 -11.17
N GLU A 415 17.45 -9.32 -11.61
CA GLU A 415 18.63 -8.67 -11.03
C GLU A 415 18.52 -7.14 -11.11
N VAL A 416 18.92 -6.47 -10.03
CA VAL A 416 18.96 -5.01 -9.91
C VAL A 416 20.39 -4.59 -9.60
N GLN A 417 20.92 -3.67 -10.40
CA GLN A 417 22.22 -3.03 -10.17
C GLN A 417 22.08 -1.52 -10.07
N THR A 418 22.85 -0.90 -9.19
CA THR A 418 22.98 0.57 -9.08
C THR A 418 24.38 1.01 -9.43
N ARG A 419 24.49 2.23 -9.97
CA ARG A 419 25.74 2.97 -10.10
C ARG A 419 25.81 4.05 -9.04
N LYS A 420 26.76 3.96 -8.13
CA LYS A 420 26.95 4.91 -7.01
C LYS A 420 28.10 5.86 -7.29
N VAL A 421 27.88 7.16 -7.06
CA VAL A 421 28.86 8.23 -7.31
C VAL A 421 29.17 9.00 -6.04
N SER A 422 30.42 9.46 -5.90
CA SER A 422 30.88 10.19 -4.71
C SER A 422 30.21 11.57 -4.60
N GLY A 423 29.97 12.02 -3.37
CA GLY A 423 29.62 13.40 -3.03
C GLY A 423 30.80 14.37 -2.99
N ALA A 424 32.02 13.93 -3.31
CA ALA A 424 33.21 14.78 -3.38
C ALA A 424 33.07 15.95 -4.38
N PRO A 425 33.72 17.11 -4.13
CA PRO A 425 34.59 17.40 -2.99
C PRO A 425 33.83 17.81 -1.71
N ASN A 426 32.53 18.12 -1.80
CA ASN A 426 31.78 18.69 -0.68
C ASN A 426 31.47 17.65 0.41
N TRP A 427 31.21 16.40 0.00
CA TRP A 427 30.85 15.29 0.88
C TRP A 427 31.63 14.02 0.47
N PRO A 428 32.96 13.97 0.69
CA PRO A 428 33.82 12.93 0.10
C PRO A 428 33.60 11.52 0.65
N ASN A 429 32.97 11.38 1.82
CA ASN A 429 32.62 10.09 2.43
C ASN A 429 31.13 9.71 2.24
N THR A 430 30.40 10.43 1.39
CA THR A 430 29.03 10.07 0.99
C THR A 430 28.97 9.71 -0.49
N SER A 431 27.88 9.06 -0.88
CA SER A 431 27.61 8.65 -2.24
C SER A 431 26.12 8.61 -2.52
N VAL A 432 25.75 8.76 -3.79
CA VAL A 432 24.35 8.69 -4.23
C VAL A 432 24.20 7.69 -5.36
N ASN A 433 23.01 7.10 -5.50
CA ASN A 433 22.67 6.35 -6.70
C ASN A 433 22.49 7.32 -7.86
N ARG A 434 23.25 7.13 -8.93
CA ARG A 434 23.18 7.94 -10.15
C ARG A 434 22.38 7.26 -11.26
N SER A 435 22.49 5.94 -11.36
CA SER A 435 21.84 5.14 -12.40
C SER A 435 21.37 3.81 -11.83
N VAL A 436 20.38 3.20 -12.46
CA VAL A 436 19.89 1.85 -12.15
C VAL A 436 19.82 1.01 -13.43
N ALA A 437 20.13 -0.27 -13.34
CA ALA A 437 19.94 -1.22 -14.42
C ALA A 437 19.34 -2.53 -13.92
N LEU A 438 18.56 -3.16 -14.79
CA LEU A 438 17.69 -4.27 -14.46
C LEU A 438 17.85 -5.40 -15.46
N ARG A 439 17.77 -6.62 -14.96
CA ARG A 439 17.45 -7.80 -15.77
C ARG A 439 16.11 -8.34 -15.30
N MET A 440 15.17 -8.46 -16.24
CA MET A 440 13.83 -9.01 -16.00
C MET A 440 13.53 -10.03 -17.10
N GLY A 441 13.71 -11.31 -16.77
CA GLY A 441 13.78 -12.40 -17.74
C GLY A 441 14.96 -12.19 -18.69
N ASN A 442 14.66 -12.10 -19.99
CA ASN A 442 15.67 -11.84 -21.03
C ASN A 442 15.85 -10.34 -21.34
N SER A 443 15.01 -9.47 -20.78
CA SER A 443 15.09 -8.02 -21.01
C SER A 443 16.17 -7.40 -20.13
N ARG A 444 16.96 -6.49 -20.72
CA ARG A 444 17.99 -5.68 -20.05
C ARG A 444 17.62 -4.21 -20.15
N LEU A 445 17.46 -3.57 -19.01
CA LEU A 445 16.98 -2.19 -18.92
C LEU A 445 18.00 -1.35 -18.16
N ALA A 446 18.13 -0.07 -18.50
CA ALA A 446 18.91 0.88 -17.71
C ALA A 446 18.28 2.27 -17.73
N LEU A 447 18.25 2.94 -16.58
CA LEU A 447 17.97 4.36 -16.46
C LEU A 447 19.28 5.07 -16.11
N CYS A 448 19.92 5.62 -17.13
CA CYS A 448 21.20 6.29 -17.02
C CYS A 448 21.01 7.73 -16.56
N ASP A 449 21.73 8.10 -15.50
CA ASP A 449 21.82 9.45 -14.93
C ASP A 449 20.45 10.07 -14.61
N GLY A 450 19.41 9.24 -14.42
CA GLY A 450 18.02 9.64 -14.23
C GLY A 450 17.33 10.25 -15.46
N THR A 451 17.99 10.31 -16.61
CA THR A 451 17.52 11.08 -17.77
C THR A 451 17.33 10.24 -19.03
N ARG A 452 18.05 9.12 -19.17
CA ARG A 452 18.05 8.32 -20.39
C ARG A 452 17.68 6.87 -20.11
N LEU A 453 16.49 6.48 -20.57
CA LEU A 453 16.05 5.08 -20.57
C LEU A 453 16.69 4.33 -21.75
N VAL A 454 17.25 3.16 -21.46
CA VAL A 454 17.82 2.21 -22.42
C VAL A 454 17.10 0.88 -22.25
N VAL A 455 16.48 0.38 -23.32
CA VAL A 455 15.79 -0.91 -23.35
C VAL A 455 16.50 -1.81 -24.35
N ASN A 456 17.00 -2.95 -23.88
CA ASN A 456 17.73 -3.94 -24.66
C ASN A 456 18.88 -3.35 -25.50
N GLY A 457 19.59 -2.37 -24.92
CA GLY A 457 20.73 -1.69 -25.56
C GLY A 457 20.35 -0.48 -26.43
N THR A 458 19.07 -0.24 -26.67
CA THR A 458 18.58 0.90 -27.47
C THR A 458 18.07 2.01 -26.56
N THR A 459 18.46 3.26 -26.81
CA THR A 459 17.86 4.41 -26.13
C THR A 459 16.38 4.54 -26.52
N THR A 460 15.51 4.62 -25.53
CA THR A 460 14.05 4.63 -25.73
C THR A 460 13.44 5.87 -25.09
N SER A 461 12.63 6.60 -25.85
CA SER A 461 11.85 7.72 -25.32
C SER A 461 10.62 7.19 -24.60
N LEU A 462 10.41 7.62 -23.36
CA LEU A 462 9.19 7.37 -22.59
C LEU A 462 8.75 8.70 -21.95
N PRO A 463 7.78 9.41 -22.54
CA PRO A 463 7.21 10.62 -21.96
C PRO A 463 6.54 10.36 -20.60
N THR A 464 6.36 11.41 -19.80
CA THR A 464 5.55 11.30 -18.57
C THR A 464 4.10 11.01 -18.94
N GLY A 465 3.46 10.10 -18.20
CA GLY A 465 2.11 9.67 -18.49
C GLY A 465 2.04 8.64 -19.62
N GLU A 466 3.15 8.01 -20.00
CA GLU A 466 3.20 6.93 -20.99
C GLU A 466 3.69 5.60 -20.39
N SER A 467 3.38 4.51 -21.08
CA SER A 467 3.71 3.13 -20.69
C SER A 467 4.26 2.37 -21.89
N LEU A 468 5.23 1.48 -21.65
CA LEU A 468 5.85 0.62 -22.65
C LEU A 468 5.77 -0.84 -22.19
N LEU A 469 5.04 -1.67 -22.94
CA LEU A 469 4.97 -3.11 -22.72
C LEU A 469 5.93 -3.84 -23.67
N LEU A 470 6.83 -4.64 -23.11
CA LEU A 470 7.77 -5.44 -23.87
C LEU A 470 7.16 -6.81 -24.24
N PRO A 471 7.63 -7.48 -25.31
CA PRO A 471 7.08 -8.78 -25.75
C PRO A 471 7.13 -9.89 -24.69
N ASN A 472 8.05 -9.79 -23.72
CA ASN A 472 8.15 -10.74 -22.62
C ASN A 472 7.26 -10.37 -21.41
N GLY A 473 6.33 -9.43 -21.58
CA GLY A 473 5.39 -8.98 -20.56
C GLY A 473 5.96 -8.00 -19.53
N VAL A 474 7.22 -7.56 -19.68
CA VAL A 474 7.78 -6.53 -18.81
C VAL A 474 7.16 -5.18 -19.17
N ALA A 475 6.55 -4.53 -18.20
CA ALA A 475 5.98 -3.19 -18.30
C ALA A 475 6.96 -2.14 -17.76
N ILE A 476 7.09 -1.03 -18.47
CA ILE A 476 7.86 0.15 -18.08
C ILE A 476 6.93 1.36 -18.12
N ASP A 477 6.73 1.99 -16.97
CA ASP A 477 5.83 3.12 -16.81
C ASP A 477 6.63 4.36 -16.39
N ARG A 478 6.21 5.53 -16.86
CA ARG A 478 6.74 6.79 -16.35
C ARG A 478 5.63 7.73 -15.95
N VAL A 479 5.67 8.19 -14.70
CA VAL A 479 4.78 9.25 -14.18
C VAL A 479 5.64 10.32 -13.53
N ASN A 480 5.61 11.51 -14.09
CA ASN A 480 6.48 12.63 -13.72
C ASN A 480 7.96 12.22 -13.77
N ASN A 481 8.63 12.28 -12.61
CA ASN A 481 10.01 11.92 -12.40
C ASN A 481 10.20 10.46 -11.94
N VAL A 482 9.16 9.63 -11.98
CA VAL A 482 9.20 8.26 -11.49
C VAL A 482 9.12 7.29 -12.65
N TYR A 483 10.04 6.33 -12.69
CA TYR A 483 9.99 5.17 -13.58
C TYR A 483 9.64 3.92 -12.77
N THR A 484 8.67 3.15 -13.22
CA THR A 484 8.33 1.85 -12.65
C THR A 484 8.58 0.76 -13.68
N PHE A 485 9.24 -0.31 -13.27
CA PHE A 485 9.54 -1.48 -14.08
C PHE A 485 8.89 -2.68 -13.38
N LYS A 486 8.11 -3.49 -14.10
CA LYS A 486 7.47 -4.67 -13.53
C LYS A 486 7.46 -5.84 -14.51
N ASP A 487 7.72 -7.04 -14.01
CA ASP A 487 7.61 -8.27 -14.78
C ASP A 487 6.34 -9.06 -14.44
N PRO A 488 5.93 -10.04 -15.28
CA PRO A 488 4.76 -10.88 -15.02
C PRO A 488 4.89 -11.79 -13.80
N SER A 489 6.12 -12.00 -13.29
CA SER A 489 6.34 -12.79 -12.07
C SER A 489 6.11 -11.97 -10.80
N GLY A 490 5.84 -10.67 -10.93
CA GLY A 490 5.57 -9.75 -9.82
C GLY A 490 6.81 -9.08 -9.25
N ASN A 491 7.99 -9.23 -9.87
CA ASN A 491 9.15 -8.43 -9.49
C ASN A 491 8.99 -7.01 -10.00
N SER A 492 9.44 -6.04 -9.22
CA SER A 492 9.30 -4.62 -9.55
C SER A 492 10.49 -3.77 -9.11
N VAL A 493 10.75 -2.70 -9.84
CA VAL A 493 11.64 -1.62 -9.43
C VAL A 493 10.97 -0.28 -9.70
N ARG A 494 10.98 0.62 -8.73
CA ARG A 494 10.52 2.01 -8.87
C ARG A 494 11.71 2.93 -8.63
N ALA A 495 12.07 3.71 -9.64
CA ALA A 495 13.13 4.69 -9.59
C ALA A 495 12.54 6.10 -9.57
N THR A 496 12.71 6.81 -8.46
CA THR A 496 12.36 8.22 -8.34
C THR A 496 13.57 9.06 -8.73
N VAL A 497 13.44 9.85 -9.79
CA VAL A 497 14.49 10.74 -10.28
C VAL A 497 14.44 12.05 -9.52
N ASN A 498 15.41 12.26 -8.63
CA ASN A 498 15.62 13.54 -7.97
C ASN A 498 16.69 14.35 -8.72
N THR A 499 16.86 15.61 -8.32
CA THR A 499 17.92 16.45 -8.86
C THR A 499 19.29 15.90 -8.46
N GLY A 500 19.93 15.14 -9.36
CA GLY A 500 21.29 14.63 -9.19
C GLY A 500 21.43 13.23 -8.59
N TYR A 501 20.33 12.59 -8.17
CA TYR A 501 20.34 11.23 -7.60
C TYR A 501 19.02 10.47 -7.84
N LEU A 502 19.03 9.17 -7.56
CA LEU A 502 17.89 8.28 -7.64
C LEU A 502 17.58 7.67 -6.28
N ASP A 503 16.30 7.64 -5.92
CA ASP A 503 15.77 6.75 -4.88
C ASP A 503 15.14 5.52 -5.55
N LEU A 504 15.41 4.34 -5.00
CA LEU A 504 14.89 3.08 -5.52
C LEU A 504 14.04 2.36 -4.49
N GLY A 505 12.90 1.84 -4.93
CA GLY A 505 12.24 0.70 -4.30
C GLY A 505 12.43 -0.55 -5.15
N VAL A 506 12.59 -1.71 -4.51
CA VAL A 506 12.71 -3.02 -5.18
C VAL A 506 11.74 -3.99 -4.53
N GLY A 507 10.82 -4.54 -5.32
CA GLY A 507 9.89 -5.59 -4.93
C GLY A 507 10.22 -6.91 -5.60
N VAL A 508 9.95 -8.02 -4.92
CA VAL A 508 10.06 -9.38 -5.48
C VAL A 508 8.71 -10.08 -5.49
N GLY A 509 8.47 -10.87 -6.54
CA GLY A 509 7.24 -11.63 -6.70
C GLY A 509 7.06 -12.75 -5.67
N PRO A 510 5.84 -13.29 -5.51
CA PRO A 510 5.53 -14.32 -4.50
C PRO A 510 6.32 -15.63 -4.68
N GLY A 511 6.77 -15.94 -5.91
CA GLY A 511 7.59 -17.13 -6.18
C GLY A 511 9.06 -17.00 -5.76
N ALA A 512 9.53 -15.82 -5.37
CA ALA A 512 10.92 -15.60 -4.97
C ALA A 512 11.16 -16.06 -3.53
N THR A 513 11.73 -17.23 -3.32
CA THR A 513 12.01 -17.77 -1.97
C THR A 513 13.28 -17.20 -1.34
N THR A 514 14.21 -16.64 -2.14
CA THR A 514 15.50 -16.14 -1.68
C THR A 514 15.94 -14.94 -2.50
N VAL A 515 16.39 -13.88 -1.82
CA VAL A 515 16.98 -12.70 -2.45
C VAL A 515 18.39 -12.50 -1.90
N ARG A 516 19.36 -12.31 -2.80
CA ARG A 516 20.77 -12.04 -2.47
C ARG A 516 21.19 -10.67 -3.02
N GLY A 517 22.30 -10.12 -2.56
CA GLY A 517 22.77 -8.78 -2.92
C GLY A 517 22.89 -7.88 -1.69
N LEU A 518 23.16 -6.59 -1.89
CA LEU A 518 23.20 -5.61 -0.81
C LEU A 518 21.85 -5.50 -0.05
N LEU A 519 20.73 -5.72 -0.74
CA LEU A 519 19.38 -5.67 -0.17
C LEU A 519 18.89 -7.00 0.41
N GLY A 520 19.65 -8.09 0.26
CA GLY A 520 19.24 -9.43 0.68
C GLY A 520 19.64 -9.78 2.11
N ASN A 521 18.84 -10.62 2.76
CA ASN A 521 19.17 -11.22 4.06
C ASN A 521 19.03 -12.75 3.96
N PRO A 522 19.95 -13.52 4.59
CA PRO A 522 19.80 -14.96 4.65
C PRO A 522 18.54 -15.32 5.45
N ASN A 523 17.62 -16.06 4.82
CA ASN A 523 16.32 -16.44 5.39
C ASN A 523 15.44 -15.25 5.83
N ASP A 524 15.58 -14.08 5.18
CA ASP A 524 14.90 -12.83 5.55
C ASP A 524 15.18 -12.39 7.02
N ASP A 525 16.27 -12.83 7.66
CA ASP A 525 16.63 -12.41 9.03
C ASP A 525 17.43 -11.09 9.02
N PRO A 526 16.89 -9.97 9.53
CA PRO A 526 17.55 -8.65 9.49
C PRO A 526 18.82 -8.56 10.32
N ARG A 527 19.15 -9.56 11.14
CA ARG A 527 20.38 -9.55 11.94
C ARG A 527 21.62 -9.97 11.16
N TYR A 528 21.43 -10.38 9.90
CA TYR A 528 22.50 -10.94 9.08
C TYR A 528 22.51 -10.37 7.65
N LEU A 529 23.71 -10.29 7.10
CA LEU A 529 24.00 -10.01 5.70
C LEU A 529 24.79 -11.19 5.12
N GLU A 530 24.62 -11.46 3.83
CA GLU A 530 25.30 -12.57 3.15
C GLU A 530 26.21 -12.04 2.03
N ALA A 531 27.51 -12.30 2.11
CA ALA A 531 28.44 -11.98 1.03
C ALA A 531 28.20 -12.90 -0.18
N LYS A 532 28.68 -12.50 -1.37
CA LYS A 532 28.44 -13.24 -2.61
C LYS A 532 28.92 -14.70 -2.57
N ASP A 533 29.95 -14.99 -1.79
CA ASP A 533 30.51 -16.34 -1.57
C ASP A 533 29.69 -17.22 -0.60
N GLY A 534 28.60 -16.70 -0.02
CA GLY A 534 27.76 -17.40 0.96
C GLY A 534 28.14 -17.16 2.42
N SER A 535 29.21 -16.39 2.69
CA SER A 535 29.58 -16.04 4.06
C SER A 535 28.48 -15.20 4.73
N VAL A 536 27.96 -15.68 5.85
CA VAL A 536 26.97 -14.96 6.66
C VAL A 536 27.68 -14.10 7.71
N LEU A 537 27.32 -12.81 7.77
CA LEU A 537 27.91 -11.80 8.64
C LEU A 537 26.83 -11.20 9.53
N ARG A 538 27.08 -11.14 10.84
CA ARG A 538 26.13 -10.58 11.82
C ARG A 538 26.35 -9.08 11.97
N VAL A 539 25.28 -8.28 11.85
CA VAL A 539 25.35 -6.82 12.05
C VAL A 539 25.42 -6.43 13.54
N PRO A 540 26.00 -5.26 13.89
CA PRO A 540 26.65 -4.28 13.01
C PRO A 540 28.03 -4.76 12.52
N LEU A 541 28.38 -4.42 11.28
CA LEU A 541 29.67 -4.77 10.69
C LEU A 541 30.74 -3.71 10.96
N SER A 542 31.99 -4.14 11.08
CA SER A 542 33.13 -3.22 11.07
C SER A 542 33.24 -2.53 9.70
N HIS A 543 33.91 -1.38 9.62
CA HIS A 543 34.17 -0.72 8.33
C HIS A 543 34.90 -1.65 7.34
N ALA A 544 35.86 -2.44 7.82
CA ALA A 544 36.60 -3.40 7.00
C ALA A 544 35.70 -4.54 6.50
N ASP A 545 34.80 -5.06 7.33
CA ASP A 545 33.85 -6.10 6.90
C ASP A 545 32.80 -5.56 5.94
N LEU A 546 32.24 -4.37 6.22
CA LEU A 546 31.19 -3.77 5.40
C LEU A 546 31.70 -3.44 3.99
N TYR A 547 32.85 -2.80 3.87
CA TYR A 547 33.37 -2.32 2.58
C TYR A 547 34.40 -3.25 1.94
N GLY A 548 35.24 -3.88 2.76
CA GLY A 548 36.35 -4.74 2.30
C GLY A 548 35.93 -6.18 2.01
N ARG A 549 34.90 -6.70 2.69
CA ARG A 549 34.42 -8.08 2.50
C ARG A 549 33.03 -8.15 1.87
N PHE A 550 32.01 -7.60 2.54
CA PHE A 550 30.62 -7.67 2.09
C PHE A 550 30.41 -6.85 0.80
N GLY A 551 30.66 -5.55 0.86
CA GLY A 551 30.47 -4.63 -0.26
C GLY A 551 31.34 -4.94 -1.47
N SER A 552 32.61 -5.32 -1.26
CA SER A 552 33.51 -5.74 -2.33
C SER A 552 33.01 -7.00 -3.05
N SER A 553 32.41 -7.95 -2.33
CA SER A 553 31.86 -9.18 -2.93
C SER A 553 30.68 -8.93 -3.86
N TRP A 554 29.91 -7.86 -3.62
CA TRP A 554 28.74 -7.47 -4.41
C TRP A 554 29.02 -6.40 -5.47
N ARG A 555 30.26 -5.88 -5.51
CA ARG A 555 30.72 -4.96 -6.54
C ARG A 555 30.79 -5.66 -7.89
N VAL A 556 30.24 -5.03 -8.92
CA VAL A 556 30.19 -5.59 -10.27
C VAL A 556 31.42 -5.15 -11.06
N SER A 557 32.02 -6.10 -11.78
CA SER A 557 33.13 -5.79 -12.68
C SER A 557 32.64 -5.01 -13.91
N PRO A 558 33.48 -4.16 -14.53
CA PRO A 558 33.11 -3.49 -15.77
C PRO A 558 32.63 -4.46 -16.85
N SER A 559 33.22 -5.65 -17.01
CA SER A 559 32.78 -6.62 -18.02
C SER A 559 31.41 -7.26 -17.76
N ALA A 560 30.89 -7.20 -16.54
CA ALA A 560 29.66 -7.89 -16.14
C ALA A 560 28.48 -6.94 -15.81
N THR A 561 28.72 -5.62 -15.77
CA THR A 561 27.71 -4.65 -15.36
C THR A 561 26.58 -4.51 -16.38
N LEU A 562 25.35 -4.40 -15.88
CA LEU A 562 24.17 -4.05 -16.68
C LEU A 562 24.17 -2.56 -17.06
N LEU A 563 24.98 -1.75 -16.38
CA LEU A 563 25.11 -0.30 -16.56
C LEU A 563 26.15 0.09 -17.62
N GLN A 564 26.57 -0.84 -18.47
CA GLN A 564 27.44 -0.57 -19.62
C GLN A 564 26.95 0.60 -20.51
N PRO A 565 25.63 0.76 -20.76
CA PRO A 565 25.13 1.89 -21.55
C PRO A 565 25.22 3.27 -20.87
N CYS A 566 25.56 3.32 -19.58
CA CYS A 566 25.60 4.54 -18.77
C CYS A 566 27.03 5.04 -18.56
N THR A 567 27.17 6.32 -18.19
CA THR A 567 28.47 6.97 -17.94
C THR A 567 29.23 6.28 -16.81
N THR A 568 30.47 5.83 -17.05
CA THR A 568 31.30 5.14 -16.05
C THR A 568 31.71 6.08 -14.91
N VAL A 569 31.95 5.50 -13.73
CA VAL A 569 32.26 6.25 -12.50
C VAL A 569 33.48 5.67 -11.80
N ALA A 570 34.13 6.49 -10.97
CA ALA A 570 35.24 6.04 -10.15
C ALA A 570 34.79 5.02 -9.09
N VAL A 571 35.57 3.95 -8.94
CA VAL A 571 35.35 2.90 -7.95
C VAL A 571 36.14 3.23 -6.69
N GLY A 572 35.49 3.14 -5.52
CA GLY A 572 36.13 3.44 -4.25
C GLY A 572 35.29 3.03 -3.06
N ASN A 573 35.93 3.07 -1.89
CA ASN A 573 35.30 2.94 -0.59
C ASN A 573 35.47 4.28 0.17
N PRO A 574 34.53 4.65 1.05
CA PRO A 574 34.70 5.83 1.91
C PRO A 574 35.91 5.62 2.84
N THR A 575 36.58 6.70 3.22
CA THR A 575 37.74 6.61 4.13
C THR A 575 37.33 6.34 5.58
N ALA A 576 36.11 6.74 5.95
CA ALA A 576 35.49 6.47 7.24
C ALA A 576 33.96 6.49 7.06
N PRO A 577 33.18 5.85 7.97
CA PRO A 577 31.74 6.04 8.01
C PRO A 577 31.38 7.53 8.20
N PHE A 578 30.28 7.97 7.58
CA PHE A 578 29.81 9.35 7.65
C PHE A 578 28.32 9.37 7.97
N TYR A 579 27.97 10.02 9.07
CA TYR A 579 26.62 10.08 9.63
C TYR A 579 26.27 11.53 10.02
N ALA A 580 25.04 11.77 10.46
CA ALA A 580 24.59 13.08 10.93
C ALA A 580 25.49 13.70 12.01
N GLY A 581 26.08 12.87 12.89
CA GLY A 581 27.03 13.32 13.92
C GLY A 581 28.34 13.90 13.39
N ASN A 582 28.68 13.64 12.12
CA ASN A 582 29.87 14.19 11.45
C ASN A 582 29.62 15.56 10.81
N LEU A 583 28.36 15.99 10.70
CA LEU A 583 28.01 17.33 10.23
C LEU A 583 28.45 18.39 11.23
N ASN A 584 28.74 19.60 10.74
CA ASN A 584 28.90 20.74 11.64
C ASN A 584 27.57 20.99 12.40
N SER A 585 27.66 21.43 13.65
CA SER A 585 26.52 21.53 14.56
C SER A 585 25.39 22.41 14.01
N ASN A 586 25.71 23.53 13.36
CA ASN A 586 24.71 24.46 12.82
C ASN A 586 23.94 23.83 11.65
N THR A 587 24.63 23.19 10.71
CA THR A 587 24.02 22.47 9.59
C THR A 587 23.13 21.34 10.09
N ARG A 588 23.61 20.53 11.04
CA ARG A 588 22.81 19.45 11.64
C ARG A 588 21.54 19.98 12.30
N MET A 589 21.64 21.05 13.08
CA MET A 589 20.48 21.66 13.74
C MET A 589 19.45 22.17 12.73
N MET A 590 19.87 22.94 11.73
CA MET A 590 18.97 23.46 10.70
C MET A 590 18.30 22.33 9.90
N ALA A 591 19.06 21.29 9.56
CA ALA A 591 18.54 20.13 8.83
C ALA A 591 17.53 19.33 9.68
N GLN A 592 17.85 19.05 10.95
CA GLN A 592 16.92 18.38 11.87
C GLN A 592 15.64 19.20 12.08
N GLU A 593 15.73 20.52 12.18
CA GLU A 593 14.55 21.37 12.32
C GLU A 593 13.63 21.27 11.10
N LEU A 594 14.21 21.30 9.89
CA LEU A 594 13.43 21.07 8.67
C LEU A 594 12.75 19.69 8.69
N CYS A 595 13.47 18.64 9.09
CA CYS A 595 12.89 17.29 9.20
C CYS A 595 11.72 17.25 10.21
N ARG A 596 11.82 17.96 11.35
CA ARG A 596 10.71 18.07 12.32
C ARG A 596 9.52 18.83 11.76
N ILE A 597 9.75 19.94 11.05
CA ILE A 597 8.69 20.71 10.37
C ILE A 597 7.97 19.81 9.35
N ARG A 598 8.70 18.90 8.70
CA ARG A 598 8.16 17.89 7.78
C ARG A 598 7.54 16.67 8.47
N GLN A 599 7.40 16.69 9.80
CA GLN A 599 6.81 15.61 10.58
C GLN A 599 7.56 14.26 10.47
N VAL A 600 8.88 14.30 10.24
CA VAL A 600 9.72 13.11 10.29
C VAL A 600 9.82 12.61 11.73
N THR A 601 9.63 11.31 11.92
CA THR A 601 9.65 10.69 13.25
C THR A 601 11.06 10.66 13.84
N THR A 602 11.17 10.63 15.17
CA THR A 602 12.45 10.73 15.89
C THR A 602 13.49 9.70 15.47
N GLN A 603 13.06 8.48 15.14
CA GLN A 603 13.93 7.41 14.66
C GLN A 603 14.63 7.69 13.31
N TRP A 604 14.08 8.61 12.50
CA TRP A 604 14.60 8.96 11.18
C TRP A 604 15.22 10.36 11.12
N LEU A 605 15.20 11.11 12.23
CA LEU A 605 15.62 12.51 12.24
C LEU A 605 17.09 12.69 11.88
N ASP A 606 17.98 11.82 12.33
CA ASP A 606 19.41 11.94 12.02
C ASP A 606 19.69 11.60 10.56
N THR A 607 19.13 10.50 10.05
CA THR A 607 19.22 10.13 8.64
C THR A 607 18.68 11.22 7.74
N CYS A 608 17.47 11.73 8.04
CA CYS A 608 16.88 12.85 7.32
C CYS A 608 17.76 14.11 7.36
N ALA A 609 18.36 14.42 8.51
CA ALA A 609 19.22 15.59 8.64
C ALA A 609 20.51 15.46 7.83
N LEU A 610 21.07 14.25 7.73
CA LEU A 610 22.20 13.98 6.84
C LEU A 610 21.82 14.24 5.39
N ASP A 611 20.72 13.67 4.93
CA ASP A 611 20.23 13.84 3.57
C ASP A 611 19.88 15.28 3.22
N VAL A 612 19.22 16.01 4.14
CA VAL A 612 18.93 17.43 3.94
C VAL A 612 20.20 18.25 3.81
N ALA A 613 21.25 17.92 4.56
CA ALA A 613 22.54 18.60 4.46
C ALA A 613 23.28 18.27 3.16
N VAL A 614 23.24 17.00 2.72
CA VAL A 614 24.00 16.51 1.56
C VAL A 614 23.28 16.79 0.24
N LEU A 615 21.96 16.61 0.20
CA LEU A 615 21.12 16.60 -1.00
C LEU A 615 20.12 17.76 -1.07
N GLY A 616 19.92 18.48 0.04
CA GLY A 616 19.03 19.63 0.14
C GLY A 616 17.65 19.32 0.70
N ALA A 617 16.85 20.38 0.89
CA ALA A 617 15.59 20.36 1.64
C ALA A 617 14.54 19.35 1.14
N SER A 618 14.51 19.05 -0.16
CA SER A 618 13.54 18.10 -0.72
C SER A 618 13.80 16.65 -0.30
N ALA A 619 15.03 16.32 0.13
CA ALA A 619 15.36 14.97 0.58
C ALA A 619 14.59 14.57 1.85
N ALA A 620 14.10 15.54 2.65
CA ALA A 620 13.26 15.24 3.81
C ALA A 620 11.97 14.48 3.48
N THR A 621 11.43 14.65 2.28
CA THR A 621 10.15 14.06 1.86
C THR A 621 10.17 12.53 1.91
N VAL A 622 11.31 11.91 1.58
CA VAL A 622 11.44 10.44 1.58
C VAL A 622 11.27 9.86 2.99
N TYR A 623 11.49 10.64 4.05
CA TYR A 623 11.44 10.19 5.45
C TYR A 623 10.06 10.33 6.11
N VAL A 624 9.13 11.05 5.49
CA VAL A 624 7.80 11.30 6.07
C VAL A 624 7.00 10.01 6.08
N GLY A 625 6.49 9.62 7.25
CA GLY A 625 5.72 8.38 7.43
C GLY A 625 6.53 7.09 7.42
N LEU A 626 7.87 7.14 7.26
CA LEU A 626 8.68 5.93 7.29
C LEU A 626 8.56 5.24 8.66
N GLN A 627 8.28 3.93 8.63
CA GLN A 627 8.21 3.10 9.82
C GLN A 627 9.61 2.80 10.35
N ARG A 628 9.73 2.45 11.63
CA ARG A 628 11.02 2.13 12.24
C ARG A 628 11.60 0.85 11.60
N PRO A 629 12.91 0.79 11.31
CA PRO A 629 13.55 -0.46 10.90
C PRO A 629 13.40 -1.56 11.96
N GLU A 630 13.34 -2.82 11.53
CA GLU A 630 13.37 -3.97 12.47
C GLU A 630 14.71 -4.03 13.19
N VAL A 631 15.79 -3.81 12.43
CA VAL A 631 17.16 -3.67 12.95
C VAL A 631 17.78 -2.45 12.29
N ASP A 632 18.28 -1.52 13.10
CA ASP A 632 19.15 -0.44 12.65
C ASP A 632 20.60 -0.80 13.00
N ALA A 633 21.44 -0.98 11.99
CA ALA A 633 22.86 -1.30 12.17
C ALA A 633 23.77 -0.06 12.17
N ASN A 634 23.21 1.14 11.95
CA ASN A 634 23.97 2.37 12.09
C ASN A 634 24.20 2.69 13.57
N PRO A 635 25.34 3.30 13.92
CA PRO A 635 25.61 3.68 15.29
C PRO A 635 24.63 4.76 15.76
N VAL A 636 24.22 4.68 17.04
CA VAL A 636 23.44 5.75 17.67
C VAL A 636 24.25 7.04 17.63
N GLN A 637 23.67 8.10 17.07
CA GLN A 637 24.35 9.38 16.92
C GLN A 637 24.32 10.17 18.24
N PRO A 638 25.38 10.94 18.56
CA PRO A 638 25.35 11.83 19.71
C PRO A 638 24.24 12.88 19.51
N PRO A 639 23.59 13.40 20.58
CA PRO A 639 22.57 14.42 20.44
C PRO A 639 23.12 15.66 19.75
N ALA A 640 22.29 16.34 18.95
CA ALA A 640 22.67 17.63 18.37
C ALA A 640 22.90 18.66 19.48
N CYS A 641 23.94 19.49 19.34
CA CYS A 641 24.25 20.53 20.31
C CYS A 641 23.25 21.67 20.23
N VAL A 642 22.23 21.65 21.10
CA VAL A 642 21.22 22.72 21.19
C VAL A 642 21.80 23.90 21.99
N PRO A 643 21.56 25.16 21.57
CA PRO A 643 21.94 26.34 22.36
C PRO A 643 21.36 26.24 23.79
N GLY A 644 22.23 26.26 24.80
CA GLY A 644 21.85 26.18 26.22
C GLY A 644 21.99 24.81 26.89
N ASN A 645 22.40 23.76 26.15
CA ASN A 645 22.60 22.42 26.72
C ASN A 645 24.10 22.12 26.93
N THR A 646 24.54 21.89 28.17
CA THR A 646 25.94 21.59 28.50
C THR A 646 26.23 20.09 28.36
N HIS A 647 26.20 19.57 27.14
CA HIS A 647 26.70 18.21 26.87
C HIS A 647 28.24 18.26 26.71
N PRO A 648 29.02 17.35 27.33
CA PRO A 648 30.49 17.42 27.37
C PRO A 648 31.20 17.33 26.00
N THR A 649 30.48 16.94 24.95
CA THR A 649 30.99 16.87 23.56
C THR A 649 30.58 18.07 22.70
N CYS A 650 29.86 19.05 23.25
CA CYS A 650 29.45 20.23 22.52
C CYS A 650 30.53 21.32 22.61
N PRO A 651 30.94 21.93 21.48
CA PRO A 651 31.86 23.05 21.52
C PRO A 651 31.22 24.18 22.33
N THR A 652 31.88 24.58 23.42
CA THR A 652 31.50 25.79 24.15
C THR A 652 31.59 26.97 23.19
N PRO A 653 30.55 27.81 23.07
CA PRO A 653 30.69 29.05 22.32
C PRO A 653 31.82 29.86 22.97
N THR A 654 32.94 30.03 22.27
CA THR A 654 34.01 30.92 22.72
C THR A 654 33.56 32.36 22.49
N CYS A 655 32.73 32.87 23.40
CA CYS A 655 32.53 34.31 23.52
C CYS A 655 33.78 34.88 24.21
N SER A 656 34.66 35.49 23.42
CA SER A 656 35.69 36.37 23.98
C SER A 656 35.02 37.65 24.51
N PRO A 657 35.56 38.36 25.54
CA PRO A 657 34.85 39.44 26.24
C PRO A 657 34.60 40.72 25.42
N VAL A 658 34.88 40.71 24.11
CA VAL A 658 34.79 41.88 23.23
C VAL A 658 33.98 41.54 21.97
N GLY A 659 32.68 41.31 22.16
CA GLY A 659 31.65 41.40 21.12
C GLY A 659 31.60 40.31 20.04
N CYS A 660 30.38 39.92 19.65
CA CYS A 660 30.13 39.08 18.48
C CYS A 660 30.36 39.87 17.18
N GLY A 661 31.57 39.81 16.64
CA GLY A 661 31.85 40.29 15.28
C GLY A 661 31.45 39.26 14.22
N ARG A 662 30.67 39.69 13.21
CA ARG A 662 30.56 38.97 11.92
C ARG A 662 31.97 38.78 11.35
N ALA A 663 32.36 37.55 11.04
CA ALA A 663 33.46 37.29 10.13
C ALA A 663 32.89 36.75 8.81
N GLY A 664 32.95 37.59 7.77
CA GLY A 664 32.93 37.13 6.38
C GLY A 664 34.35 36.74 5.98
N GLY A 665 34.44 35.77 5.07
CA GLY A 665 35.66 35.18 4.52
C GLY A 665 35.36 33.79 4.01
#